data_AF-A0A0N4UEH1-F1
#
_entry.id   AF-A0A0N4UEH1-F1
#
_cell.length_a   1.000
_cell.length_b   1.000
_cell.length_c   1.000
_cell.angle_alpha   90.00
_cell.angle_beta   90.00
_cell.angle_gamma   90.00
#
_symmetry.space_group_name_H-M   'P 1'
#
loop_
_entity.id
_entity.type
_entity.pdbx_description
1 polymer ?
#
loop_
_entity_poly.entity_id
_entity_poly.type
_entity_poly.pdbx_seq_one_letter_code
_entity_poly.pdbx_strand_id
1 'polypeptide(L)'
;MLLFGCTTPAKNTQLWKGLATCDANTVTHILYAWARNAPELRLPDDVAFSVGHVSDNIRYLVLQMHYAHPFIGNVLDYSGVVVHMIDTRPKYLAAVYLFVSGSPIMPGFAHYQTNISCIYNGETDLHPFAFRTHAHSYGRVISAFYKNPKKGWTMIGKRNPQWPQLFEPIKANLTISSGDLMAATCVYDSSQLKKVIYMGNTGADEMCNFYMMFYWDANMMNPFSFEAVCPLQQEKEIIDKEYPAEGVSLLPPHPELEEKAHQSSKRFGITEGLKLMEIEGIKFGEITGLSFDPYGNLVVLHRASRKWDENTFDYANNLRYQQAINEDTIFVMKLSSDRKRLLLNAKYGRDQFTSLASFSEILGQLKLVYALGEQFVPGSDRNHFCKPTGVVTTPDGNVFIADGYCNSRIVRFNANGEYISEWGQDFDGCQIIIICCFTGNFIAHSSFNQFAIPHDITSNEDGSSLYIADRENARIQIYRPNGQFIGSLTNPSNRTLFLNVYSAHYHNGAIYFIPGKSDYQNVEMQIFVGHADSVRVQFAFKPTNYSFNRPHIIRISPDEQFIYIGELGEKNGGRLLQFVYKTAISQSTTKQPTDLYNLRTTVGNNRNVATWANFLIFAILITSVFFSLLFCVFRKKKFIRRMHQQSVLDRAGFRPLRTDDPESSDDDSEEDTIIALRKGVTNRF
;
A
#
# COMPACT_ATOMS: atom_id res chain seq x y z
N MET A 1 4.49 -11.19 8.73
CA MET A 1 5.60 -10.25 8.93
C MET A 1 5.96 -10.22 10.40
N LEU A 2 7.24 -10.30 10.74
CA LEU A 2 7.77 -10.16 12.09
C LEU A 2 8.91 -9.15 12.07
N LEU A 3 8.89 -8.17 12.96
CA LEU A 3 9.95 -7.17 13.11
C LEU A 3 10.77 -7.52 14.35
N PHE A 4 12.06 -7.72 14.13
CA PHE A 4 13.03 -8.02 15.17
C PHE A 4 14.00 -6.85 15.38
N GLY A 5 14.38 -6.63 16.63
CA GLY A 5 15.54 -5.84 17.02
C GLY A 5 16.72 -6.78 17.28
N CYS A 6 17.83 -6.55 16.60
CA CYS A 6 19.05 -7.35 16.71
C CYS A 6 20.24 -6.49 17.12
N THR A 7 21.18 -7.06 17.88
CA THR A 7 22.52 -6.46 18.04
C THR A 7 23.33 -6.57 16.75
N THR A 8 23.27 -7.76 16.13
CA THR A 8 23.86 -8.07 14.84
C THR A 8 22.87 -8.93 14.06
N PRO A 9 22.60 -8.65 12.77
CA PRO A 9 21.76 -9.51 11.94
C PRO A 9 22.42 -10.88 11.71
N ALA A 10 21.62 -11.90 11.38
CA ALA A 10 22.15 -13.25 11.10
C ALA A 10 23.10 -13.30 9.89
N LYS A 11 22.98 -12.34 8.96
CA LYS A 11 23.79 -12.21 7.75
C LYS A 11 24.13 -10.74 7.51
N ASN A 12 25.29 -10.50 6.91
CA ASN A 12 25.78 -9.15 6.60
C ASN A 12 25.14 -8.53 5.33
N THR A 13 24.21 -9.24 4.68
CA THR A 13 23.48 -8.75 3.50
C THR A 13 22.19 -8.05 3.93
N GLN A 14 21.68 -7.12 3.13
CA GLN A 14 20.41 -6.44 3.43
C GLN A 14 19.18 -7.36 3.31
N LEU A 15 19.29 -8.41 2.49
CA LEU A 15 18.29 -9.43 2.29
C LEU A 15 18.97 -10.80 2.24
N TRP A 16 18.37 -11.78 2.89
CA TRP A 16 18.78 -13.17 2.82
C TRP A 16 17.56 -14.08 2.95
N LYS A 17 17.69 -15.31 2.44
CA LYS A 17 16.72 -16.39 2.64
C LYS A 17 17.15 -17.21 3.85
N GLY A 18 16.18 -17.73 4.61
CA GLY A 18 16.42 -18.62 5.75
C GLY A 18 15.61 -18.25 6.98
N LEU A 19 15.81 -19.04 8.04
CA LEU A 19 15.08 -18.90 9.31
C LEU A 19 15.75 -17.93 10.30
N ALA A 20 17.08 -17.79 10.23
CA ALA A 20 17.84 -16.96 11.16
C ALA A 20 17.61 -15.47 10.91
N THR A 21 17.20 -14.74 11.95
CA THR A 21 16.90 -13.30 11.91
C THR A 21 18.06 -12.47 12.49
N CYS A 22 18.44 -12.75 13.74
CA CYS A 22 19.61 -12.17 14.39
C CYS A 22 20.75 -13.20 14.46
N ASP A 23 21.96 -12.75 14.76
CA ASP A 23 23.08 -13.63 15.10
C ASP A 23 22.69 -14.48 16.33
N ALA A 24 22.89 -15.80 16.23
CA ALA A 24 22.54 -16.77 17.26
C ALA A 24 23.27 -16.55 18.60
N ASN A 25 24.38 -15.80 18.58
CA ASN A 25 25.14 -15.45 19.80
C ASN A 25 24.69 -14.11 20.41
N THR A 26 23.64 -13.48 19.89
CA THR A 26 23.17 -12.15 20.31
C THR A 26 21.71 -12.18 20.74
N VAL A 27 21.33 -11.21 21.58
CA VAL A 27 19.96 -11.07 22.05
C VAL A 27 19.03 -10.67 20.91
N THR A 28 17.89 -11.35 20.83
CA THR A 28 16.86 -11.10 19.83
C THR A 28 15.61 -10.52 20.47
N HIS A 29 15.17 -9.35 20.00
CA HIS A 29 13.96 -8.70 20.50
C HIS A 29 12.83 -8.78 19.47
N ILE A 30 11.67 -9.31 19.88
CA ILE A 30 10.46 -9.26 19.05
C ILE A 30 9.80 -7.90 19.29
N LEU A 31 9.68 -7.09 18.24
CA LEU A 31 9.14 -5.73 18.35
C LEU A 31 7.71 -5.64 17.83
N TYR A 32 7.42 -6.33 16.73
CA TYR A 32 6.10 -6.28 16.10
C TYR A 32 5.83 -7.51 15.25
N ALA A 33 4.54 -7.83 15.05
CA ALA A 33 4.07 -8.94 14.25
C ALA A 33 2.75 -8.57 13.58
N TRP A 34 2.62 -8.97 12.32
CA TRP A 34 1.41 -8.80 11.53
C TRP A 34 1.19 -10.04 10.65
N ALA A 35 -0.01 -10.62 10.68
CA ALA A 35 -0.40 -11.67 9.73
C ALA A 35 -1.93 -11.73 9.56
N ARG A 36 -2.38 -12.44 8.52
CA ARG A 36 -3.81 -12.72 8.25
C ARG A 36 -4.70 -11.46 8.24
N ASN A 37 -4.28 -10.41 7.51
CA ASN A 37 -5.07 -9.18 7.34
C ASN A 37 -5.45 -8.48 8.65
N ALA A 38 -4.54 -8.51 9.62
CA ALA A 38 -4.67 -7.77 10.87
C ALA A 38 -4.80 -6.25 10.64
N PRO A 39 -5.52 -5.51 11.51
CA PRO A 39 -5.47 -4.06 11.51
C PRO A 39 -4.11 -3.54 11.98
N GLU A 40 -3.87 -2.23 11.80
CA GLU A 40 -2.68 -1.56 12.29
C GLU A 40 -2.56 -1.58 13.83
N LEU A 41 -1.33 -1.61 14.34
CA LEU A 41 -1.05 -1.44 15.77
C LEU A 41 -0.76 0.03 16.05
N ARG A 42 -1.45 0.59 17.04
CA ARG A 42 -1.13 1.90 17.63
C ARG A 42 -0.67 1.68 19.06
N LEU A 43 0.53 2.16 19.38
CA LEU A 43 1.01 2.16 20.75
C LEU A 43 0.22 3.18 21.58
N PRO A 44 0.03 2.93 22.89
CA PRO A 44 -0.52 3.94 23.79
C PRO A 44 0.31 5.22 23.79
N ASP A 45 -0.29 6.32 24.23
CA ASP A 45 0.41 7.60 24.37
C ASP A 45 1.65 7.44 25.28
N ASP A 46 2.74 8.11 24.91
CA ASP A 46 4.03 8.11 25.62
C ASP A 46 4.73 6.74 25.82
N VAL A 47 4.26 5.68 25.14
CA VAL A 47 4.87 4.34 25.15
C VAL A 47 5.63 4.10 23.84
N ALA A 48 6.90 3.69 23.91
CA ALA A 48 7.67 3.30 22.73
C ALA A 48 8.71 2.20 23.02
N PHE A 49 9.11 1.48 21.97
CA PHE A 49 10.22 0.53 22.02
C PHE A 49 11.55 1.30 21.90
N SER A 50 12.49 1.05 22.82
CA SER A 50 13.85 1.58 22.70
C SER A 50 14.57 0.88 21.56
N VAL A 51 15.27 1.66 20.73
CA VAL A 51 16.10 1.17 19.64
C VAL A 51 17.30 2.09 19.49
N GLY A 52 18.48 1.52 19.25
CA GLY A 52 19.73 2.23 19.04
C GLY A 52 20.41 2.73 20.32
N HIS A 53 19.84 2.48 21.50
CA HIS A 53 20.45 2.87 22.77
C HIS A 53 21.50 1.83 23.21
N VAL A 54 22.60 2.26 23.82
CA VAL A 54 23.71 1.35 24.19
C VAL A 54 23.26 0.21 25.12
N SER A 55 22.24 0.46 25.96
CA SER A 55 21.73 -0.52 26.92
C SER A 55 20.65 -1.47 26.38
N ASP A 56 20.08 -1.21 25.20
CA ASP A 56 18.96 -2.02 24.67
C ASP A 56 19.42 -3.13 23.72
N ASN A 57 20.68 -3.14 23.29
CA ASN A 57 21.26 -4.11 22.36
C ASN A 57 20.53 -4.21 21.01
N ILE A 58 19.70 -3.23 20.63
CA ILE A 58 18.99 -3.19 19.34
C ILE A 58 19.68 -2.17 18.42
N ARG A 59 20.61 -2.65 17.59
CA ARG A 59 21.33 -1.80 16.61
C ARG A 59 20.77 -1.93 15.20
N TYR A 60 20.09 -3.04 14.91
CA TYR A 60 19.52 -3.35 13.61
C TYR A 60 18.06 -3.73 13.76
N LEU A 61 17.26 -3.31 12.78
CA LEU A 61 15.90 -3.80 12.60
C LEU A 61 15.90 -4.82 11.47
N VAL A 62 15.42 -6.02 11.75
CA VAL A 62 15.31 -7.11 10.77
C VAL A 62 13.83 -7.44 10.57
N LEU A 63 13.33 -7.20 9.36
CA LEU A 63 11.96 -7.54 8.98
C LEU A 63 11.95 -8.93 8.32
N GLN A 64 11.34 -9.89 8.99
CA GLN A 64 11.12 -11.23 8.46
C GLN A 64 9.77 -11.31 7.75
N MET A 65 9.81 -11.68 6.46
CA MET A 65 8.64 -11.84 5.60
C MET A 65 8.30 -13.32 5.43
N HIS A 66 7.04 -13.67 5.66
CA HIS A 66 6.52 -15.03 5.51
C HIS A 66 5.43 -15.01 4.45
N TYR A 67 5.59 -15.80 3.40
CA TYR A 67 4.60 -15.95 2.34
C TYR A 67 3.93 -17.31 2.47
N ALA A 68 2.60 -17.34 2.39
CA ALA A 68 1.86 -18.61 2.36
C ALA A 68 2.17 -19.41 1.08
N HIS A 69 2.35 -18.69 -0.04
CA HIS A 69 2.69 -19.26 -1.33
C HIS A 69 3.68 -18.36 -2.09
N PRO A 70 4.56 -18.94 -2.93
CA PRO A 70 5.39 -18.14 -3.83
C PRO A 70 4.54 -17.44 -4.88
N PHE A 71 4.94 -16.24 -5.28
CA PHE A 71 4.27 -15.50 -6.35
C PHE A 71 4.35 -16.21 -7.69
N ILE A 72 3.40 -15.92 -8.59
CA ILE A 72 3.44 -16.35 -9.98
C ILE A 72 3.96 -15.20 -10.84
N GLY A 73 4.94 -15.47 -11.71
CA GLY A 73 5.52 -14.49 -12.63
C GLY A 73 6.57 -13.59 -11.97
N ASN A 74 7.00 -12.56 -12.71
CA ASN A 74 8.07 -11.67 -12.30
C ASN A 74 7.53 -10.48 -11.48
N VAL A 75 7.18 -10.77 -10.23
CA VAL A 75 6.61 -9.81 -9.27
C VAL A 75 7.64 -9.51 -8.17
N LEU A 76 7.85 -8.22 -7.92
CA LEU A 76 8.72 -7.70 -6.88
C LEU A 76 7.87 -7.19 -5.72
N ASP A 77 8.07 -7.74 -4.53
CA ASP A 77 7.36 -7.28 -3.33
C ASP A 77 7.95 -5.97 -2.79
N TYR A 78 7.06 -5.07 -2.38
CA TYR A 78 7.38 -3.85 -1.62
C TYR A 78 6.61 -3.79 -0.30
N SER A 79 5.96 -4.88 0.11
CA SER A 79 5.32 -5.00 1.41
C SER A 79 6.30 -4.77 2.55
N GLY A 80 5.84 -4.11 3.61
CA GLY A 80 6.67 -3.81 4.75
C GLY A 80 5.93 -3.16 5.90
N VAL A 81 6.69 -2.64 6.86
CA VAL A 81 6.19 -1.95 8.04
C VAL A 81 6.71 -0.51 8.04
N VAL A 82 5.85 0.44 8.40
CA VAL A 82 6.28 1.81 8.66
C VAL A 82 6.48 1.98 10.15
N VAL A 83 7.68 2.38 10.52
CA VAL A 83 8.06 2.65 11.90
C VAL A 83 8.10 4.16 12.05
N HIS A 84 7.56 4.68 13.16
CA HIS A 84 7.74 6.07 13.58
C HIS A 84 8.80 6.10 14.70
N MET A 85 9.78 7.00 14.61
CA MET A 85 10.90 7.14 15.56
C MET A 85 10.76 8.53 16.11
N ILE A 86 11.14 8.63 17.36
CA ILE A 86 11.42 9.88 18.04
C ILE A 86 12.86 9.77 18.55
N ASP A 87 13.58 10.90 18.54
CA ASP A 87 14.91 11.06 19.14
C ASP A 87 14.84 11.44 20.62
N THR A 88 13.63 11.68 21.13
CA THR A 88 13.34 11.96 22.53
C THR A 88 12.98 10.69 23.28
N ARG A 89 13.52 10.53 24.49
CA ARG A 89 13.23 9.38 25.33
C ARG A 89 11.76 9.42 25.76
N PRO A 90 10.96 8.37 25.52
CA PRO A 90 9.57 8.31 25.94
C PRO A 90 9.46 8.19 27.47
N LYS A 91 8.28 8.46 28.02
CA LYS A 91 8.01 8.26 29.45
C LYS A 91 8.00 6.77 29.82
N TYR A 92 7.49 5.93 28.93
CA TYR A 92 7.38 4.50 29.13
C TYR A 92 8.10 3.73 28.02
N LEU A 93 8.86 2.71 28.41
CA LEU A 93 9.50 1.79 27.49
C LEU A 93 8.65 0.53 27.34
N ALA A 94 8.58 0.00 26.12
CA ALA A 94 7.84 -1.22 25.80
C ALA A 94 8.76 -2.39 25.45
N ALA A 95 8.31 -3.59 25.78
CA ALA A 95 8.89 -4.86 25.34
C ALA A 95 7.78 -5.91 25.13
N VAL A 96 8.16 -7.06 24.56
CA VAL A 96 7.27 -8.20 24.33
C VAL A 96 7.73 -9.37 25.19
N TYR A 97 6.83 -9.88 26.03
CA TYR A 97 7.01 -11.13 26.77
C TYR A 97 6.40 -12.29 25.97
N LEU A 98 7.15 -13.36 25.72
CA LEU A 98 6.72 -14.52 24.94
C LEU A 98 6.50 -15.73 25.86
N PHE A 99 5.27 -16.23 25.93
CA PHE A 99 5.00 -17.59 26.40
C PHE A 99 5.11 -18.53 25.21
N VAL A 100 5.96 -19.56 25.32
CA VAL A 100 6.19 -20.55 24.27
C VAL A 100 6.18 -21.97 24.83
N SER A 101 5.53 -22.91 24.14
CA SER A 101 5.62 -24.35 24.45
C SER A 101 6.25 -25.11 23.30
N GLY A 102 7.24 -25.96 23.62
CA GLY A 102 7.81 -26.95 22.70
C GLY A 102 7.15 -28.32 22.77
N SER A 103 6.07 -28.48 23.56
CA SER A 103 5.44 -29.78 23.80
C SER A 103 4.69 -30.28 22.55
N PRO A 104 4.89 -31.53 22.09
CA PRO A 104 4.20 -32.04 20.92
C PRO A 104 2.69 -32.25 21.18
N ILE A 105 1.89 -32.24 20.11
CA ILE A 105 0.44 -32.45 20.15
C ILE A 105 0.13 -33.91 19.85
N MET A 106 -0.57 -34.57 20.77
CA MET A 106 -0.98 -35.96 20.61
C MET A 106 -2.23 -36.05 19.73
N PRO A 107 -2.32 -37.06 18.85
CA PRO A 107 -3.47 -37.26 17.98
C PRO A 107 -4.71 -37.78 18.73
N GLY A 108 -5.90 -37.52 18.20
CA GLY A 108 -7.16 -38.14 18.63
C GLY A 108 -7.95 -37.37 19.68
N PHE A 109 -7.57 -36.14 20.02
CA PHE A 109 -8.25 -35.34 21.05
C PHE A 109 -8.99 -34.15 20.41
N ALA A 110 -10.31 -34.08 20.57
CA ALA A 110 -11.07 -32.88 20.18
C ALA A 110 -10.69 -31.63 21.00
N HIS A 111 -10.07 -31.85 22.16
CA HIS A 111 -9.56 -30.81 23.04
C HIS A 111 -8.21 -31.27 23.62
N TYR A 112 -7.12 -30.82 23.02
CA TYR A 112 -5.76 -31.05 23.51
C TYR A 112 -5.20 -29.74 24.07
N GLN A 113 -4.77 -29.73 25.32
CA GLN A 113 -4.29 -28.53 26.01
C GLN A 113 -2.79 -28.64 26.29
N THR A 114 -2.06 -27.57 26.02
CA THR A 114 -0.69 -27.39 26.51
C THR A 114 -0.61 -26.12 27.34
N ASN A 115 0.06 -26.21 28.48
CA ASN A 115 0.21 -25.11 29.41
C ASN A 115 1.65 -24.57 29.34
N ILE A 116 1.82 -23.32 29.74
CA ILE A 116 3.10 -22.62 29.90
C ILE A 116 2.98 -21.78 31.17
N SER A 117 3.98 -21.76 32.04
CA SER A 117 3.93 -20.97 33.27
C SER A 117 5.30 -20.60 33.83
N CYS A 118 5.41 -19.34 34.27
CA CYS A 118 6.59 -18.79 34.93
C CYS A 118 6.18 -17.80 36.04
N ILE A 119 6.86 -17.85 37.17
CA ILE A 119 6.76 -16.87 38.24
C ILE A 119 7.59 -15.65 37.86
N TYR A 120 6.99 -14.47 37.90
CA TYR A 120 7.70 -13.22 37.69
C TYR A 120 8.47 -12.84 38.95
N ASN A 121 9.79 -12.62 38.85
CA ASN A 121 10.66 -12.28 40.00
C ASN A 121 11.41 -10.95 39.81
N GLY A 122 10.94 -10.08 38.91
CA GLY A 122 11.57 -8.78 38.66
C GLY A 122 11.09 -7.69 39.62
N GLU A 123 11.98 -6.75 39.94
CA GLU A 123 11.68 -5.62 40.85
C GLU A 123 10.75 -4.56 40.24
N THR A 124 10.75 -4.45 38.91
CA THR A 124 9.96 -3.47 38.17
C THR A 124 8.59 -4.04 37.80
N ASP A 125 7.50 -3.35 38.10
CA ASP A 125 6.16 -3.81 37.70
C ASP A 125 5.98 -3.80 36.16
N LEU A 126 5.23 -4.78 35.66
CA LEU A 126 4.88 -4.87 34.24
C LEU A 126 3.45 -4.38 34.03
N HIS A 127 3.23 -3.57 32.99
CA HIS A 127 1.90 -3.11 32.59
C HIS A 127 1.53 -3.64 31.20
N PRO A 128 0.89 -4.81 31.10
CA PRO A 128 0.38 -5.35 29.83
C PRO A 128 -0.61 -4.39 29.16
N PHE A 129 -0.42 -4.11 27.87
CA PHE A 129 -1.30 -3.22 27.11
C PHE A 129 -1.78 -3.79 25.77
N ALA A 130 -1.13 -4.83 25.25
CA ALA A 130 -1.62 -5.56 24.09
C ALA A 130 -1.15 -7.01 24.10
N PHE A 131 -1.84 -7.91 23.40
CA PHE A 131 -1.41 -9.31 23.29
C PHE A 131 -1.66 -9.89 21.91
N ARG A 132 -0.88 -10.89 21.51
CA ARG A 132 -1.06 -11.64 20.27
C ARG A 132 -1.03 -13.13 20.54
N THR A 133 -1.99 -13.86 19.98
CA THR A 133 -2.02 -15.31 19.97
C THR A 133 -1.49 -15.83 18.64
N HIS A 134 -0.73 -16.93 18.67
CA HIS A 134 -0.24 -17.58 17.46
C HIS A 134 -0.13 -19.09 17.65
N ALA A 135 -0.82 -19.80 16.76
CA ALA A 135 -0.72 -21.23 16.50
C ALA A 135 -1.01 -21.46 15.01
N HIS A 136 -0.69 -22.66 14.51
CA HIS A 136 -1.01 -23.05 13.15
C HIS A 136 -2.39 -23.71 13.11
N SER A 137 -2.66 -24.57 12.12
CA SER A 137 -3.99 -25.01 11.70
C SER A 137 -4.87 -25.66 12.78
N TYR A 138 -4.29 -26.27 13.80
CA TYR A 138 -4.99 -27.01 14.85
C TYR A 138 -5.34 -26.17 16.08
N GLY A 139 -4.72 -25.00 16.25
CA GLY A 139 -5.02 -24.11 17.38
C GLY A 139 -6.44 -23.56 17.33
N ARG A 140 -7.15 -23.56 18.47
CA ARG A 140 -8.55 -23.12 18.60
C ARG A 140 -8.72 -21.94 19.54
N VAL A 141 -8.01 -21.94 20.66
CA VAL A 141 -7.96 -20.80 21.57
C VAL A 141 -6.61 -20.76 22.27
N ILE A 142 -6.10 -19.56 22.46
CA ILE A 142 -4.94 -19.31 23.32
C ILE A 142 -5.34 -18.21 24.29
N SER A 143 -5.02 -18.39 25.56
CA SER A 143 -5.23 -17.38 26.60
C SER A 143 -4.02 -17.27 27.51
N ALA A 144 -3.91 -16.15 28.21
CA ALA A 144 -2.97 -15.97 29.29
C ALA A 144 -3.61 -15.26 30.48
N PHE A 145 -3.14 -15.62 31.67
CA PHE A 145 -3.54 -15.08 32.96
C PHE A 145 -2.30 -14.86 33.81
N TYR A 146 -2.44 -14.04 34.84
CA TYR A 146 -1.53 -14.07 35.98
C TYR A 146 -2.32 -14.30 37.26
N LYS A 147 -1.72 -15.02 38.20
CA LYS A 147 -2.26 -15.28 39.53
C LYS A 147 -1.48 -14.46 40.53
N ASN A 148 -2.16 -13.48 41.12
CA ASN A 148 -1.62 -12.80 42.28
C ASN A 148 -1.92 -13.62 43.55
N PRO A 149 -0.94 -13.84 44.45
CA PRO A 149 -1.14 -14.64 45.65
C PRO A 149 -2.31 -14.19 46.54
N LYS A 150 -2.67 -12.90 46.51
CA LYS A 150 -3.75 -12.32 47.33
C LYS A 150 -5.05 -12.13 46.56
N LYS A 151 -4.99 -11.70 45.29
CA LYS A 151 -6.17 -11.36 44.47
C LYS A 151 -6.70 -12.52 43.63
N GLY A 152 -5.91 -13.58 43.44
CA GLY A 152 -6.27 -14.70 42.57
C GLY A 152 -5.95 -14.43 41.09
N TRP A 153 -6.66 -15.14 40.21
CA TRP A 153 -6.44 -15.12 38.76
C TRP A 153 -7.02 -13.89 38.08
N THR A 154 -6.25 -13.28 37.18
CA THR A 154 -6.69 -12.18 36.32
C THR A 154 -6.31 -12.47 34.87
N MET A 155 -7.27 -12.34 33.95
CA MET A 155 -7.03 -12.56 32.52
C MET A 155 -6.20 -11.44 31.91
N ILE A 156 -5.17 -11.80 31.15
CA ILE A 156 -4.37 -10.88 30.34
C ILE A 156 -5.01 -10.75 28.96
N GLY A 157 -5.35 -11.88 28.33
CA GLY A 157 -5.98 -11.91 27.02
C GLY A 157 -6.38 -13.32 26.60
N LYS A 158 -7.33 -13.40 25.66
CA LYS A 158 -7.84 -14.65 25.09
C LYS A 158 -8.28 -14.41 23.66
N ARG A 159 -7.80 -15.22 22.71
CA ARG A 159 -8.19 -15.09 21.31
C ARG A 159 -8.05 -16.41 20.54
N ASN A 160 -8.86 -16.58 19.49
CA ASN A 160 -8.69 -17.65 18.52
C ASN A 160 -7.48 -17.33 17.61
N PRO A 161 -6.40 -18.14 17.61
CA PRO A 161 -5.21 -17.88 16.78
C PRO A 161 -5.47 -17.99 15.27
N GLN A 162 -6.63 -18.49 14.85
CA GLN A 162 -7.04 -18.56 13.45
C GLN A 162 -7.64 -17.26 12.91
N TRP A 163 -8.06 -16.34 13.78
CA TRP A 163 -8.52 -15.02 13.39
C TRP A 163 -7.35 -14.13 12.92
N PRO A 164 -7.58 -12.89 12.45
CA PRO A 164 -6.48 -12.00 12.08
C PRO A 164 -5.47 -11.91 13.22
N GLN A 165 -4.18 -11.99 12.89
CA GLN A 165 -3.10 -12.10 13.87
C GLN A 165 -2.47 -10.73 14.10
N LEU A 166 -2.97 -10.04 15.12
CA LEU A 166 -2.56 -8.71 15.57
C LEU A 166 -2.16 -8.77 17.05
N PHE A 167 -1.58 -7.66 17.52
CA PHE A 167 -1.58 -7.32 18.94
C PHE A 167 -2.91 -6.65 19.30
N GLU A 168 -3.81 -7.39 19.94
CA GLU A 168 -5.10 -6.91 20.44
C GLU A 168 -4.90 -6.03 21.68
N PRO A 169 -5.46 -4.81 21.72
CA PRO A 169 -5.34 -3.94 22.88
C PRO A 169 -6.02 -4.53 24.14
N ILE A 170 -5.29 -4.51 25.26
CA ILE A 170 -5.82 -4.85 26.58
C ILE A 170 -6.48 -3.59 27.14
N LYS A 171 -7.80 -3.64 27.32
CA LYS A 171 -8.59 -2.49 27.83
C LYS A 171 -8.43 -2.28 29.34
N ALA A 172 -8.09 -3.33 30.07
CA ALA A 172 -7.91 -3.27 31.52
C ALA A 172 -6.52 -2.74 31.88
N ASN A 173 -6.43 -1.92 32.92
CA ASN A 173 -5.15 -1.51 33.48
C ASN A 173 -4.62 -2.63 34.38
N LEU A 174 -3.76 -3.47 33.82
CA LEU A 174 -3.15 -4.60 34.52
C LEU A 174 -1.79 -4.21 35.12
N THR A 175 -1.43 -4.85 36.22
CA THR A 175 -0.10 -4.70 36.85
C THR A 175 0.32 -6.06 37.34
N ILE A 176 1.44 -6.55 36.81
CA ILE A 176 2.07 -7.81 37.22
C ILE A 176 3.29 -7.44 38.05
N SER A 177 3.32 -7.90 39.29
CA SER A 177 4.36 -7.58 40.27
C SER A 177 5.16 -8.84 40.63
N SER A 178 6.33 -8.64 41.24
CA SER A 178 7.17 -9.75 41.71
C SER A 178 6.38 -10.75 42.57
N GLY A 179 6.54 -12.04 42.29
CA GLY A 179 5.84 -13.16 42.93
C GLY A 179 4.55 -13.60 42.22
N ASP A 180 4.07 -12.87 41.21
CA ASP A 180 2.90 -13.28 40.44
C ASP A 180 3.23 -14.47 39.52
N LEU A 181 2.36 -15.48 39.51
CA LEU A 181 2.48 -16.64 38.61
C LEU A 181 1.81 -16.30 37.28
N MET A 182 2.58 -16.09 36.23
CA MET A 182 2.07 -15.88 34.88
C MET A 182 1.92 -17.21 34.15
N ALA A 183 0.80 -17.42 33.47
CA ALA A 183 0.53 -18.65 32.74
C ALA A 183 -0.20 -18.37 31.43
N ALA A 184 0.12 -19.16 30.41
CA ALA A 184 -0.60 -19.21 29.15
C ALA A 184 -1.00 -20.64 28.81
N THR A 185 -2.07 -20.80 28.04
CA THR A 185 -2.52 -22.11 27.57
C THR A 185 -2.86 -22.04 26.10
N CYS A 186 -2.53 -23.09 25.34
CA CYS A 186 -2.99 -23.29 23.98
C CYS A 186 -3.86 -24.55 23.92
N VAL A 187 -5.04 -24.39 23.33
CA VAL A 187 -6.00 -25.46 23.09
C VAL A 187 -6.06 -25.76 21.60
N TYR A 188 -5.97 -27.05 21.27
CA TYR A 188 -5.99 -27.58 19.92
C TYR A 188 -7.14 -28.57 19.74
N ASP A 189 -7.57 -28.73 18.49
CA ASP A 189 -8.39 -29.85 18.06
C ASP A 189 -7.53 -30.78 17.21
N SER A 190 -7.06 -31.87 17.82
CA SER A 190 -6.28 -32.93 17.19
C SER A 190 -7.09 -34.17 16.86
N SER A 191 -8.42 -34.10 16.87
CA SER A 191 -9.32 -35.25 16.64
C SER A 191 -9.07 -35.94 15.30
N GLN A 192 -8.71 -35.18 14.27
CA GLN A 192 -8.44 -35.66 12.92
C GLN A 192 -6.97 -36.08 12.68
N LEU A 193 -6.09 -35.89 13.67
CA LEU A 193 -4.69 -36.30 13.54
C LEU A 193 -4.55 -37.81 13.67
N LYS A 194 -3.68 -38.38 12.82
CA LYS A 194 -3.28 -39.80 12.89
C LYS A 194 -1.89 -40.00 13.49
N LYS A 195 -1.10 -38.92 13.59
CA LYS A 195 0.28 -38.91 14.06
C LYS A 195 0.48 -37.72 14.99
N VAL A 196 1.50 -37.84 15.85
CA VAL A 196 1.98 -36.74 16.69
C VAL A 196 2.46 -35.60 15.79
N ILE A 197 2.08 -34.37 16.12
CA ILE A 197 2.62 -33.16 15.50
C ILE A 197 3.59 -32.51 16.47
N TYR A 198 4.78 -32.17 15.97
CA TYR A 198 5.82 -31.50 16.74
C TYR A 198 5.68 -29.98 16.61
N MET A 199 6.22 -29.28 17.60
CA MET A 199 6.33 -27.82 17.56
C MET A 199 7.46 -27.43 16.61
N GLY A 200 7.23 -26.44 15.75
CA GLY A 200 8.19 -26.06 14.72
C GLY A 200 7.82 -24.79 13.97
N ASN A 201 8.69 -24.39 13.06
CA ASN A 201 8.61 -23.09 12.40
C ASN A 201 7.76 -23.07 11.13
N THR A 202 7.34 -24.24 10.63
CA THR A 202 6.62 -24.35 9.36
C THR A 202 5.13 -24.56 9.58
N GLY A 203 4.30 -24.24 8.58
CA GLY A 203 2.86 -24.52 8.65
C GLY A 203 2.49 -26.01 8.67
N ALA A 204 3.47 -26.91 8.49
CA ALA A 204 3.31 -28.35 8.68
C ALA A 204 3.51 -28.77 10.15
N ASP A 205 4.24 -27.95 10.91
CA ASP A 205 4.41 -28.07 12.35
C ASP A 205 3.30 -27.29 13.08
N GLU A 206 3.29 -27.33 14.41
CA GLU A 206 2.45 -26.44 15.22
C GLU A 206 3.28 -25.44 16.04
N MET A 207 2.59 -24.45 16.60
CA MET A 207 3.17 -23.50 17.55
C MET A 207 2.21 -23.20 18.68
N CYS A 208 2.75 -22.99 19.87
CA CYS A 208 2.02 -22.44 21.01
C CYS A 208 2.67 -21.16 21.47
N ASN A 209 2.21 -20.01 20.98
CA ASN A 209 2.80 -18.72 21.32
C ASN A 209 1.73 -17.73 21.82
N PHE A 210 1.98 -17.13 22.98
CA PHE A 210 1.27 -15.95 23.47
C PHE A 210 2.27 -14.83 23.67
N TYR A 211 2.12 -13.74 22.92
CA TYR A 211 2.95 -12.55 23.03
C TYR A 211 2.21 -11.51 23.85
N MET A 212 2.81 -11.00 24.92
CA MET A 212 2.29 -9.94 25.75
C MET A 212 3.16 -8.70 25.59
N MET A 213 2.61 -7.66 24.98
CA MET A 213 3.23 -6.33 25.01
C MET A 213 2.95 -5.68 26.36
N PHE A 214 4.00 -5.21 27.00
CA PHE A 214 3.93 -4.50 28.28
C PHE A 214 4.84 -3.28 28.26
N TYR A 215 4.55 -2.31 29.12
CA TYR A 215 5.42 -1.17 29.37
C TYR A 215 5.82 -1.06 30.84
N TRP A 216 6.88 -0.30 31.10
CA TRP A 216 7.31 0.12 32.44
C TRP A 216 7.82 1.57 32.39
N ASP A 217 7.98 2.21 33.56
CA ASP A 217 8.56 3.55 33.64
C ASP A 217 10.01 3.53 33.12
N ALA A 218 10.32 4.41 32.17
CA ALA A 218 11.63 4.43 31.53
C ALA A 218 12.78 4.73 32.51
N ASN A 219 12.52 5.29 33.70
CA ASN A 219 13.52 5.56 34.74
C ASN A 219 13.80 4.34 35.64
N MET A 220 12.96 3.31 35.58
CA MET A 220 13.15 2.08 36.33
C MET A 220 14.08 1.12 35.58
N MET A 221 14.67 0.17 36.33
CA MET A 221 15.50 -0.88 35.75
C MET A 221 14.69 -1.72 34.76
N ASN A 222 15.30 -2.09 33.63
CA ASN A 222 14.69 -2.99 32.67
C ASN A 222 14.32 -4.32 33.36
N PRO A 223 13.04 -4.73 33.36
CA PRO A 223 12.60 -5.95 34.04
C PRO A 223 13.20 -7.24 33.45
N PHE A 224 13.67 -7.21 32.19
CA PHE A 224 14.29 -8.35 31.52
C PHE A 224 15.57 -7.93 30.81
N SER A 225 16.73 -8.19 31.43
CA SER A 225 18.05 -7.79 30.90
C SER A 225 18.52 -8.59 29.67
N PHE A 226 17.96 -9.79 29.45
CA PHE A 226 18.31 -10.67 28.32
C PHE A 226 17.08 -10.94 27.45
N GLU A 227 16.25 -11.91 27.83
CA GLU A 227 15.08 -12.31 27.06
C GLU A 227 13.83 -12.41 27.95
N ALA A 228 12.75 -11.79 27.50
CA ALA A 228 11.44 -11.85 28.13
C ALA A 228 10.67 -13.09 27.61
N VAL A 229 11.17 -14.29 27.89
CA VAL A 229 10.60 -15.55 27.37
C VAL A 229 10.27 -16.51 28.53
N CYS A 230 9.11 -17.13 28.46
CA CYS A 230 8.67 -18.20 29.34
C CYS A 230 8.49 -19.51 28.55
N PRO A 231 9.49 -20.42 28.60
CA PRO A 231 9.39 -21.75 28.01
C PRO A 231 9.06 -22.85 29.03
N LEU A 232 8.83 -22.48 30.30
CA LEU A 232 8.73 -23.41 31.43
C LEU A 232 7.28 -23.78 31.75
N GLN A 233 7.14 -24.77 32.63
CA GLN A 233 5.87 -25.20 33.23
C GLN A 233 6.01 -25.20 34.76
N GLN A 234 6.23 -24.02 35.35
CA GLN A 234 6.34 -23.87 36.80
C GLN A 234 4.97 -24.04 37.48
N GLU A 235 4.94 -24.52 38.73
CA GLU A 235 3.69 -24.70 39.48
C GLU A 235 2.64 -25.54 38.72
N LYS A 236 3.08 -26.59 38.01
CA LYS A 236 2.23 -27.40 37.12
C LYS A 236 0.94 -27.87 37.79
N GLU A 237 1.02 -28.34 39.04
CA GLU A 237 -0.17 -28.81 39.78
C GLU A 237 -1.20 -27.69 40.03
N ILE A 238 -0.74 -26.48 40.32
CA ILE A 238 -1.60 -25.30 40.47
C ILE A 238 -2.24 -24.96 39.12
N ILE A 239 -1.46 -24.97 38.04
CA ILE A 239 -2.00 -24.68 36.69
C ILE A 239 -3.04 -25.72 36.30
N ASP A 240 -2.73 -27.00 36.42
CA ASP A 240 -3.62 -28.08 35.98
C ASP A 240 -4.93 -28.12 36.81
N LYS A 241 -4.92 -27.65 38.06
CA LYS A 241 -6.09 -27.63 38.95
C LYS A 241 -6.87 -26.31 38.96
N GLU A 242 -6.17 -25.18 38.90
CA GLU A 242 -6.74 -23.85 39.17
C GLU A 242 -6.79 -22.93 37.96
N TYR A 243 -6.19 -23.27 36.81
CA TYR A 243 -6.25 -22.40 35.63
C TYR A 243 -7.72 -22.14 35.24
N PRO A 244 -8.13 -20.86 35.08
CA PRO A 244 -9.54 -20.55 34.89
C PRO A 244 -10.16 -21.24 33.68
N ALA A 245 -11.33 -21.88 33.87
CA ALA A 245 -12.05 -22.61 32.82
C ALA A 245 -12.44 -21.72 31.62
N GLU A 246 -12.67 -20.44 31.87
CA GLU A 246 -12.92 -19.45 30.81
C GLU A 246 -11.70 -19.23 29.89
N GLY A 247 -10.49 -19.56 30.33
CA GLY A 247 -9.28 -19.47 29.51
C GLY A 247 -9.16 -20.57 28.45
N VAL A 248 -9.76 -21.73 28.70
CA VAL A 248 -9.70 -22.92 27.83
C VAL A 248 -10.96 -23.11 26.98
N SER A 249 -12.07 -22.46 27.35
CA SER A 249 -13.30 -22.53 26.58
C SER A 249 -13.13 -21.90 25.18
N LEU A 250 -13.73 -22.51 24.16
CA LEU A 250 -13.66 -21.97 22.81
C LEU A 250 -14.43 -20.64 22.72
N LEU A 251 -13.91 -19.72 21.91
CA LEU A 251 -14.66 -18.53 21.53
C LEU A 251 -15.73 -18.91 20.51
N PRO A 252 -16.88 -18.22 20.50
CA PRO A 252 -17.90 -18.43 19.47
C PRO A 252 -17.32 -18.15 18.08
N PRO A 253 -17.82 -18.80 17.01
CA PRO A 253 -17.45 -18.48 15.64
C PRO A 253 -17.68 -16.99 15.34
N HIS A 254 -16.80 -16.41 14.55
CA HIS A 254 -16.90 -15.01 14.13
C HIS A 254 -16.72 -14.91 12.62
N PRO A 255 -17.79 -15.07 11.83
CA PRO A 255 -17.71 -15.21 10.37
C PRO A 255 -16.92 -14.11 9.68
N GLU A 256 -17.09 -12.85 10.08
CA GLU A 256 -16.34 -11.73 9.49
C GLU A 256 -14.83 -11.78 9.73
N LEU A 257 -14.39 -12.24 10.92
CA LEU A 257 -12.97 -12.37 11.24
C LEU A 257 -12.39 -13.60 10.55
N GLU A 258 -13.16 -14.68 10.47
CA GLU A 258 -12.79 -15.91 9.78
C GLU A 258 -12.61 -15.67 8.27
N GLU A 259 -13.53 -14.91 7.66
CA GLU A 259 -13.42 -14.47 6.27
C GLU A 259 -12.19 -13.58 6.06
N LYS A 260 -11.97 -12.57 6.91
CA LYS A 260 -10.79 -11.69 6.83
C LYS A 260 -9.47 -12.44 7.01
N ALA A 261 -9.46 -13.45 7.89
CA ALA A 261 -8.27 -14.24 8.16
C ALA A 261 -8.02 -15.35 7.13
N HIS A 262 -8.99 -15.63 6.26
CA HIS A 262 -8.92 -16.71 5.29
C HIS A 262 -7.72 -16.51 4.36
N GLN A 263 -6.83 -17.50 4.34
CA GLN A 263 -5.70 -17.56 3.42
C GLN A 263 -6.11 -18.38 2.21
N SER A 264 -6.16 -17.75 1.04
CA SER A 264 -6.49 -18.46 -0.19
C SER A 264 -5.38 -19.43 -0.58
N SER A 265 -5.79 -20.61 -1.05
CA SER A 265 -4.91 -21.60 -1.68
C SER A 265 -4.44 -21.18 -3.08
N LYS A 266 -5.06 -20.17 -3.68
CA LYS A 266 -4.66 -19.65 -4.99
C LYS A 266 -3.48 -18.71 -4.81
N ARG A 267 -2.43 -18.97 -5.58
CA ARG A 267 -1.20 -18.15 -5.58
C ARG A 267 -1.48 -16.79 -6.22
N PHE A 268 -1.00 -15.74 -5.58
CA PHE A 268 -0.98 -14.38 -6.13
C PHE A 268 0.12 -14.24 -7.20
N GLY A 269 -0.13 -13.44 -8.24
CA GLY A 269 0.92 -13.06 -9.18
C GLY A 269 0.45 -12.35 -10.43
N ILE A 270 1.39 -11.96 -11.26
CA ILE A 270 1.16 -11.33 -12.55
C ILE A 270 1.98 -12.05 -13.60
N THR A 271 1.30 -12.61 -14.60
CA THR A 271 1.94 -13.32 -15.71
C THR A 271 1.79 -12.54 -17.01
N GLU A 272 2.75 -12.70 -17.90
CA GLU A 272 2.61 -12.19 -19.27
C GLU A 272 1.47 -12.90 -20.01
N GLY A 273 0.65 -12.12 -20.70
CA GLY A 273 -0.35 -12.59 -21.64
C GLY A 273 0.08 -12.25 -23.07
N LEU A 274 -0.77 -11.55 -23.80
CA LEU A 274 -0.52 -11.15 -25.19
C LEU A 274 0.55 -10.05 -25.32
N LYS A 275 1.37 -10.14 -26.36
CA LYS A 275 2.22 -9.07 -26.86
C LYS A 275 1.95 -8.89 -28.35
N LEU A 276 1.29 -7.81 -28.72
CA LEU A 276 0.86 -7.55 -30.09
C LEU A 276 1.56 -6.30 -30.66
N MET A 277 2.17 -6.45 -31.84
CA MET A 277 2.70 -5.35 -32.66
C MET A 277 1.70 -4.92 -33.76
N GLU A 278 0.74 -5.78 -34.03
CA GLU A 278 -0.27 -5.64 -35.07
C GLU A 278 -1.52 -6.42 -34.68
N ILE A 279 -2.64 -6.06 -35.30
CA ILE A 279 -3.91 -6.77 -35.20
C ILE A 279 -4.41 -7.03 -36.62
N GLU A 280 -4.66 -8.30 -36.95
CA GLU A 280 -5.15 -8.71 -38.29
C GLU A 280 -4.33 -8.11 -39.46
N GLY A 281 -2.99 -8.08 -39.30
CA GLY A 281 -2.05 -7.54 -40.29
C GLY A 281 -1.90 -6.01 -40.30
N ILE A 282 -2.64 -5.30 -39.45
CA ILE A 282 -2.54 -3.84 -39.30
C ILE A 282 -1.60 -3.53 -38.13
N LYS A 283 -0.45 -2.92 -38.42
CA LYS A 283 0.54 -2.53 -37.40
C LYS A 283 0.04 -1.40 -36.52
N PHE A 284 0.35 -1.48 -35.23
CA PHE A 284 0.09 -0.37 -34.32
C PHE A 284 1.06 0.79 -34.57
N GLY A 285 0.48 1.98 -34.64
CA GLY A 285 1.19 3.24 -34.42
C GLY A 285 1.51 3.44 -32.94
N GLU A 286 1.94 4.65 -32.57
CA GLU A 286 2.08 5.02 -31.16
C GLU A 286 0.73 4.84 -30.43
N ILE A 287 0.66 3.95 -29.45
CA ILE A 287 -0.57 3.73 -28.66
C ILE A 287 -0.63 4.80 -27.57
N THR A 288 -1.61 5.69 -27.68
CA THR A 288 -1.75 6.86 -26.80
C THR A 288 -2.93 6.78 -25.85
N GLY A 289 -3.91 5.92 -26.14
CA GLY A 289 -5.09 5.76 -25.31
C GLY A 289 -5.55 4.31 -25.27
N LEU A 290 -6.01 3.90 -24.10
CA LEU A 290 -6.71 2.63 -23.89
C LEU A 290 -7.98 2.94 -23.10
N SER A 291 -9.05 2.23 -23.42
CA SER A 291 -10.31 2.27 -22.66
C SER A 291 -11.08 0.97 -22.90
N PHE A 292 -12.27 0.86 -22.32
CA PHE A 292 -13.19 -0.23 -22.55
C PHE A 292 -14.55 0.32 -22.97
N ASP A 293 -15.22 -0.37 -23.89
CA ASP A 293 -16.62 -0.10 -24.18
C ASP A 293 -17.53 -0.75 -23.10
N PRO A 294 -18.84 -0.43 -23.08
CA PRO A 294 -19.79 -1.04 -22.13
C PRO A 294 -19.92 -2.56 -22.21
N TYR A 295 -19.45 -3.19 -23.30
CA TYR A 295 -19.46 -4.63 -23.49
C TYR A 295 -18.16 -5.30 -23.02
N GLY A 296 -17.20 -4.53 -22.51
CA GLY A 296 -15.90 -5.00 -22.06
C GLY A 296 -14.88 -5.23 -23.18
N ASN A 297 -15.14 -4.75 -24.40
CA ASN A 297 -14.16 -4.79 -25.47
C ASN A 297 -13.09 -3.71 -25.24
N LEU A 298 -11.84 -4.05 -25.53
CA LEU A 298 -10.72 -3.12 -25.41
C LEU A 298 -10.76 -2.13 -26.56
N VAL A 299 -10.80 -0.83 -26.24
CA VAL A 299 -10.71 0.25 -27.21
C VAL A 299 -9.28 0.78 -27.19
N VAL A 300 -8.59 0.66 -28.32
CA VAL A 300 -7.21 1.09 -28.51
C VAL A 300 -7.18 2.32 -29.40
N LEU A 301 -6.59 3.39 -28.88
CA LEU A 301 -6.32 4.59 -29.64
C LEU A 301 -4.83 4.66 -29.97
N HIS A 302 -4.52 4.72 -31.26
CA HIS A 302 -3.16 4.80 -31.75
C HIS A 302 -3.02 5.79 -32.91
N ARG A 303 -1.80 6.25 -33.17
CA ARG A 303 -1.51 7.28 -34.20
C ARG A 303 -1.24 6.73 -35.60
N ALA A 304 -1.53 5.45 -35.86
CA ALA A 304 -1.20 4.78 -37.13
C ALA A 304 0.23 5.12 -37.62
N SER A 305 0.42 5.61 -38.85
CA SER A 305 1.75 6.03 -39.34
C SER A 305 2.27 7.35 -38.76
N ARG A 306 1.42 8.17 -38.13
CA ARG A 306 1.81 9.47 -37.56
C ARG A 306 2.66 9.28 -36.30
N LYS A 307 3.77 9.99 -36.24
CA LYS A 307 4.64 10.08 -35.06
C LYS A 307 4.67 11.50 -34.54
N TRP A 308 4.75 11.68 -33.23
CA TRP A 308 5.04 12.99 -32.64
C TRP A 308 6.49 13.07 -32.19
N ASP A 309 7.07 14.22 -32.46
CA ASP A 309 8.42 14.62 -32.12
C ASP A 309 8.44 16.10 -31.69
N GLU A 310 9.63 16.59 -31.38
CA GLU A 310 9.89 17.98 -31.03
C GLU A 310 9.47 19.01 -32.11
N ASN A 311 9.28 18.59 -33.36
CA ASN A 311 8.92 19.45 -34.49
C ASN A 311 7.44 19.40 -34.85
N THR A 312 6.65 18.58 -34.15
CA THR A 312 5.22 18.39 -34.44
C THR A 312 4.42 19.69 -34.22
N PHE A 313 4.85 20.49 -33.24
CA PHE A 313 4.25 21.78 -32.92
C PHE A 313 5.25 22.92 -33.17
N ASP A 314 4.76 24.13 -33.42
CA ASP A 314 5.58 25.33 -33.41
C ASP A 314 5.78 25.89 -31.99
N TYR A 315 6.53 26.98 -31.86
CA TYR A 315 6.78 27.65 -30.58
C TYR A 315 5.52 28.26 -29.95
N ALA A 316 4.47 28.51 -30.75
CA ALA A 316 3.17 28.97 -30.29
C ALA A 316 2.21 27.81 -29.96
N ASN A 317 2.73 26.57 -29.91
CA ASN A 317 1.98 25.34 -29.64
C ASN A 317 0.95 24.97 -30.73
N ASN A 318 1.01 25.57 -31.92
CA ASN A 318 0.16 25.18 -33.04
C ASN A 318 0.68 23.92 -33.70
N LEU A 319 -0.23 23.05 -34.13
CA LEU A 319 0.12 21.85 -34.90
C LEU A 319 0.58 22.28 -36.31
N ARG A 320 1.80 21.88 -36.71
CA ARG A 320 2.36 22.26 -38.01
C ARG A 320 1.68 21.55 -39.18
N TYR A 321 1.37 20.27 -39.00
CA TYR A 321 0.76 19.44 -40.05
C TYR A 321 -0.65 19.02 -39.64
N GLN A 322 -1.63 19.73 -40.19
CA GLN A 322 -3.05 19.65 -39.81
C GLN A 322 -3.86 18.62 -40.62
N GLN A 323 -3.23 17.88 -41.54
CA GLN A 323 -3.94 16.86 -42.32
C GLN A 323 -4.39 15.71 -41.41
N ALA A 324 -5.63 15.26 -41.61
CA ALA A 324 -6.17 14.09 -40.95
C ALA A 324 -5.35 12.82 -41.28
N ILE A 325 -5.30 11.91 -40.31
CA ILE A 325 -4.69 10.60 -40.50
C ILE A 325 -5.65 9.80 -41.41
N ASN A 326 -5.16 9.38 -42.58
CA ASN A 326 -5.92 8.65 -43.61
C ASN A 326 -6.04 7.15 -43.32
N GLU A 327 -5.67 6.73 -42.11
CA GLU A 327 -5.69 5.37 -41.61
C GLU A 327 -6.67 5.27 -40.44
N ASP A 328 -7.16 4.06 -40.17
CA ASP A 328 -8.01 3.81 -39.01
C ASP A 328 -7.17 4.02 -37.73
N THR A 329 -7.64 4.83 -36.77
CA THR A 329 -6.88 5.23 -35.55
C THR A 329 -7.45 4.67 -34.26
N ILE A 330 -8.69 4.17 -34.30
CA ILE A 330 -9.39 3.55 -33.17
C ILE A 330 -9.67 2.10 -33.54
N PHE A 331 -9.23 1.18 -32.69
CA PHE A 331 -9.57 -0.24 -32.80
C PHE A 331 -10.41 -0.67 -31.60
N VAL A 332 -11.51 -1.35 -31.85
CA VAL A 332 -12.29 -2.05 -30.83
C VAL A 332 -11.96 -3.52 -30.94
N MET A 333 -11.38 -4.09 -29.88
CA MET A 333 -10.88 -5.45 -29.85
C MET A 333 -11.65 -6.29 -28.86
N LYS A 334 -12.19 -7.40 -29.34
CA LYS A 334 -12.91 -8.37 -28.53
C LYS A 334 -11.98 -9.48 -28.10
N LEU A 335 -12.05 -9.86 -26.83
CA LEU A 335 -11.34 -11.04 -26.33
C LEU A 335 -12.02 -12.30 -26.87
N SER A 336 -11.23 -13.23 -27.44
CA SER A 336 -11.73 -14.51 -27.93
C SER A 336 -12.33 -15.36 -26.80
N SER A 337 -13.22 -16.31 -27.14
CA SER A 337 -13.88 -17.17 -26.15
C SER A 337 -12.91 -18.00 -25.31
N ASP A 338 -11.76 -18.40 -25.89
CA ASP A 338 -10.67 -19.08 -25.17
C ASP A 338 -9.81 -18.13 -24.33
N ARG A 339 -10.04 -16.81 -24.44
CA ARG A 339 -9.35 -15.72 -23.75
C ARG A 339 -7.85 -15.64 -24.01
N LYS A 340 -7.41 -16.24 -25.11
CA LYS A 340 -6.00 -16.30 -25.51
C LYS A 340 -5.64 -15.30 -26.61
N ARG A 341 -6.63 -14.67 -27.26
CA ARG A 341 -6.41 -13.79 -28.42
C ARG A 341 -7.34 -12.58 -28.35
N LEU A 342 -6.88 -11.48 -28.92
CA LEU A 342 -7.73 -10.33 -29.25
C LEU A 342 -8.10 -10.43 -30.73
N LEU A 343 -9.37 -10.17 -31.04
CA LEU A 343 -9.93 -10.15 -32.39
C LEU A 343 -10.38 -8.72 -32.70
N LEU A 344 -10.14 -8.23 -33.91
CA LEU A 344 -10.60 -6.91 -34.30
C LEU A 344 -12.12 -6.97 -34.52
N ASN A 345 -12.86 -6.27 -33.68
CA ASN A 345 -14.32 -6.21 -33.77
C ASN A 345 -14.79 -5.04 -34.64
N ALA A 346 -14.12 -3.89 -34.51
CA ALA A 346 -14.42 -2.70 -35.31
C ALA A 346 -13.21 -1.77 -35.40
N LYS A 347 -13.23 -0.88 -36.39
CA LYS A 347 -12.22 0.14 -36.63
C LYS A 347 -12.85 1.47 -37.04
N TYR A 348 -12.30 2.58 -36.54
CA TYR A 348 -12.84 3.93 -36.75
C TYR A 348 -11.72 4.97 -36.87
N GLY A 349 -12.09 6.22 -37.18
CA GLY A 349 -11.23 7.40 -37.07
C GLY A 349 -10.46 7.80 -38.33
N ARG A 350 -10.52 6.99 -39.39
CA ARG A 350 -9.99 7.34 -40.70
C ARG A 350 -10.54 8.68 -41.19
N ASP A 351 -9.63 9.57 -41.59
CA ASP A 351 -9.90 10.92 -42.11
C ASP A 351 -10.64 11.85 -41.12
N GLN A 352 -10.77 11.46 -39.85
CA GLN A 352 -11.51 12.24 -38.84
C GLN A 352 -10.59 12.96 -37.85
N PHE A 353 -9.39 12.43 -37.59
CA PHE A 353 -8.51 12.94 -36.55
C PHE A 353 -7.18 13.46 -37.11
N THR A 354 -6.76 14.64 -36.65
CA THR A 354 -5.55 15.34 -37.10
C THR A 354 -4.41 15.25 -36.07
N SER A 355 -4.78 15.33 -34.79
CA SER A 355 -3.97 15.05 -33.61
C SER A 355 -4.94 14.71 -32.47
N LEU A 356 -4.81 13.53 -31.86
CA LEU A 356 -5.87 12.95 -31.04
C LEU A 356 -6.02 13.61 -29.66
N ALA A 357 -7.09 14.39 -29.50
CA ALA A 357 -7.74 14.73 -28.22
C ALA A 357 -9.22 15.09 -28.47
N SER A 358 -10.01 14.16 -29.01
CA SER A 358 -11.43 14.39 -29.33
C SER A 358 -12.30 13.32 -28.69
N PHE A 359 -13.45 13.75 -28.15
CA PHE A 359 -14.50 12.87 -27.61
C PHE A 359 -15.40 12.38 -28.74
N SER A 360 -15.62 11.07 -28.81
CA SER A 360 -16.57 10.48 -29.75
C SER A 360 -17.27 9.31 -29.09
N GLU A 361 -18.59 9.28 -29.17
CA GLU A 361 -19.38 8.12 -28.77
C GLU A 361 -19.40 7.11 -29.93
N ILE A 362 -19.24 5.82 -29.59
CA ILE A 362 -19.25 4.73 -30.56
C ILE A 362 -20.62 4.04 -30.47
N LEU A 363 -21.56 4.45 -31.30
CA LEU A 363 -22.86 3.79 -31.48
C LEU A 363 -22.99 3.30 -32.93
N GLY A 364 -22.33 2.18 -33.23
CA GLY A 364 -22.32 1.54 -34.57
C GLY A 364 -21.49 2.30 -35.62
N GLN A 365 -21.63 3.62 -35.69
CA GLN A 365 -20.77 4.58 -36.36
C GLN A 365 -20.18 5.54 -35.32
N LEU A 366 -18.99 6.05 -35.60
CA LEU A 366 -18.40 7.12 -34.79
C LEU A 366 -19.21 8.39 -35.02
N LYS A 367 -19.97 8.83 -34.01
CA LYS A 367 -20.75 10.05 -34.09
C LYS A 367 -20.22 11.05 -33.06
N LEU A 368 -19.92 12.25 -33.53
CA LEU A 368 -19.59 13.36 -32.63
C LEU A 368 -20.84 13.75 -31.84
N VAL A 369 -20.76 13.66 -30.51
CA VAL A 369 -21.83 14.06 -29.59
C VAL A 369 -21.67 15.53 -29.20
N TYR A 370 -20.47 15.89 -28.74
CA TYR A 370 -20.02 17.27 -28.55
C TYR A 370 -18.48 17.29 -28.60
N ALA A 371 -17.92 18.48 -28.80
CA ALA A 371 -16.49 18.74 -28.72
C ALA A 371 -16.21 19.77 -27.62
N LEU A 372 -15.11 19.59 -26.91
CA LEU A 372 -14.59 20.55 -25.94
C LEU A 372 -13.28 21.08 -26.52
N GLY A 373 -13.11 22.41 -26.55
CA GLY A 373 -12.00 23.02 -27.28
C GLY A 373 -12.36 23.45 -28.69
N GLU A 374 -11.53 24.32 -29.26
CA GLU A 374 -11.53 24.61 -30.70
C GLU A 374 -10.31 23.92 -31.36
N GLN A 375 -10.55 23.17 -32.43
CA GLN A 375 -9.49 22.43 -33.11
C GLN A 375 -8.41 23.39 -33.63
N PHE A 376 -7.14 23.07 -33.40
CA PHE A 376 -5.97 23.86 -33.83
C PHE A 376 -5.80 25.24 -33.18
N VAL A 377 -6.62 25.59 -32.19
CA VAL A 377 -6.50 26.85 -31.45
C VAL A 377 -6.02 26.55 -30.03
N PRO A 378 -4.70 26.65 -29.76
CA PRO A 378 -4.18 26.50 -28.41
C PRO A 378 -4.62 27.69 -27.55
N GLY A 379 -5.04 27.43 -26.31
CA GLY A 379 -5.38 28.47 -25.36
C GLY A 379 -5.45 27.96 -23.93
N SER A 380 -5.51 28.90 -23.00
CA SER A 380 -5.58 28.67 -21.55
C SER A 380 -6.87 29.20 -20.93
N ASP A 381 -7.85 29.60 -21.75
CA ASP A 381 -9.15 30.06 -21.28
C ASP A 381 -10.10 28.86 -21.02
N ARG A 382 -11.39 29.13 -20.79
CA ARG A 382 -12.39 28.09 -20.48
C ARG A 382 -12.84 27.27 -21.67
N ASN A 383 -12.63 27.79 -22.88
CA ASN A 383 -13.14 27.24 -24.13
C ASN A 383 -12.05 26.57 -24.97
N HIS A 384 -10.78 26.81 -24.64
CA HIS A 384 -9.61 26.28 -25.34
C HIS A 384 -8.74 25.45 -24.42
N PHE A 385 -8.01 24.51 -25.02
CA PHE A 385 -6.98 23.71 -24.36
C PHE A 385 -5.66 23.91 -25.08
N CYS A 386 -4.56 23.50 -24.44
CA CYS A 386 -3.27 23.47 -25.09
C CYS A 386 -2.61 22.13 -24.84
N LYS A 387 -2.72 21.26 -25.85
CA LYS A 387 -2.20 19.89 -25.84
C LYS A 387 -2.68 19.13 -24.58
N PRO A 388 -4.00 18.87 -24.45
CA PRO A 388 -4.51 18.06 -23.36
C PRO A 388 -3.97 16.62 -23.44
N THR A 389 -3.88 15.97 -22.29
CA THR A 389 -3.10 14.73 -22.10
C THR A 389 -3.95 13.55 -21.65
N GLY A 390 -5.03 13.81 -20.89
CA GLY A 390 -5.87 12.77 -20.33
C GLY A 390 -7.29 13.24 -20.09
N VAL A 391 -8.21 12.28 -20.04
CA VAL A 391 -9.61 12.50 -19.67
C VAL A 391 -10.17 11.31 -18.92
N VAL A 392 -11.06 11.61 -17.96
CA VAL A 392 -11.95 10.65 -17.33
C VAL A 392 -13.37 11.20 -17.26
N THR A 393 -14.34 10.30 -17.34
CA THR A 393 -15.75 10.56 -17.01
C THR A 393 -16.13 9.87 -15.71
N THR A 394 -16.79 10.55 -14.81
CA THR A 394 -17.30 9.96 -13.56
C THR A 394 -18.72 9.41 -13.76
N PRO A 395 -19.22 8.51 -12.89
CA PRO A 395 -20.56 7.91 -13.02
C PRO A 395 -21.73 8.91 -13.03
N ASP A 396 -21.53 10.10 -12.44
CA ASP A 396 -22.50 11.20 -12.46
C ASP A 396 -22.48 12.01 -13.79
N GLY A 397 -21.66 11.60 -14.75
CA GLY A 397 -21.54 12.18 -16.08
C GLY A 397 -20.62 13.40 -16.16
N ASN A 398 -19.95 13.82 -15.08
CA ASN A 398 -18.94 14.87 -15.20
C ASN A 398 -17.73 14.39 -16.00
N VAL A 399 -17.12 15.32 -16.73
CA VAL A 399 -15.93 15.08 -17.54
C VAL A 399 -14.78 15.91 -16.99
N PHE A 400 -13.64 15.27 -16.76
CA PHE A 400 -12.43 15.91 -16.23
C PHE A 400 -11.28 15.77 -17.22
N ILE A 401 -10.73 16.89 -17.66
CA ILE A 401 -9.66 16.95 -18.65
C ILE A 401 -8.37 17.41 -17.97
N ALA A 402 -7.31 16.64 -18.15
CA ALA A 402 -5.95 17.06 -17.84
C ALA A 402 -5.39 17.87 -19.02
N ASP A 403 -5.23 19.18 -18.82
CA ASP A 403 -4.73 20.12 -19.82
C ASP A 403 -3.25 20.40 -19.54
N GLY A 404 -2.41 19.42 -19.87
CA GLY A 404 -1.15 19.24 -19.17
C GLY A 404 0.08 19.91 -19.76
N TYR A 405 0.27 19.86 -21.07
CA TYR A 405 1.56 20.28 -21.67
C TYR A 405 1.82 21.79 -21.61
N CYS A 406 0.77 22.63 -21.57
CA CYS A 406 0.96 24.09 -21.51
C CYS A 406 0.29 24.75 -20.30
N ASN A 407 -0.84 24.23 -19.81
CA ASN A 407 -1.69 24.95 -18.85
C ASN A 407 -1.63 24.39 -17.43
N SER A 408 -1.01 23.22 -17.21
CA SER A 408 -0.84 22.59 -15.89
C SER A 408 -2.10 22.59 -15.02
N ARG A 409 -3.27 22.31 -15.63
CA ARG A 409 -4.59 22.38 -14.98
C ARG A 409 -5.45 21.15 -15.25
N ILE A 410 -6.44 20.96 -14.37
CA ILE A 410 -7.56 20.05 -14.56
C ILE A 410 -8.82 20.88 -14.75
N VAL A 411 -9.56 20.62 -15.82
CA VAL A 411 -10.81 21.33 -16.14
C VAL A 411 -11.98 20.35 -16.02
N ARG A 412 -13.04 20.78 -15.35
CA ARG A 412 -14.27 20.02 -15.14
C ARG A 412 -15.42 20.57 -15.98
N PHE A 413 -16.10 19.68 -16.66
CA PHE A 413 -17.34 19.92 -17.39
C PHE A 413 -18.46 19.02 -16.87
N ASN A 414 -19.70 19.43 -17.05
CA ASN A 414 -20.85 18.54 -16.84
C ASN A 414 -21.05 17.59 -18.04
N ALA A 415 -22.03 16.71 -17.95
CA ALA A 415 -22.38 15.75 -19.01
C ALA A 415 -22.78 16.40 -20.35
N ASN A 416 -23.22 17.66 -20.32
CA ASN A 416 -23.60 18.43 -21.50
C ASN A 416 -22.43 19.22 -22.10
N GLY A 417 -21.23 19.13 -21.52
CA GLY A 417 -20.05 19.86 -21.96
C GLY A 417 -19.97 21.31 -21.47
N GLU A 418 -20.78 21.71 -20.48
CA GLU A 418 -20.72 23.05 -19.88
C GLU A 418 -19.62 23.11 -18.82
N TYR A 419 -18.80 24.17 -18.87
CA TYR A 419 -17.72 24.40 -17.90
C TYR A 419 -18.28 24.55 -16.48
N ILE A 420 -17.67 23.86 -15.51
CA ILE A 420 -18.00 23.97 -14.08
C ILE A 420 -16.88 24.69 -13.31
N SER A 421 -15.66 24.16 -13.38
CA SER A 421 -14.54 24.61 -12.53
C SER A 421 -13.21 24.12 -13.09
N GLU A 422 -12.12 24.75 -12.68
CA GLU A 422 -10.76 24.30 -12.96
C GLU A 422 -9.88 24.49 -11.72
N TRP A 423 -8.81 23.71 -11.65
CA TRP A 423 -7.77 23.85 -10.63
C TRP A 423 -6.43 23.37 -11.19
N GLY A 424 -5.35 23.63 -10.45
CA GLY A 424 -3.99 23.50 -10.97
C GLY A 424 -3.41 24.84 -11.41
N GLN A 425 -2.11 25.00 -11.19
CA GLN A 425 -1.30 26.08 -11.70
C GLN A 425 0.07 25.50 -12.09
N ASP A 426 0.69 26.07 -13.11
CA ASP A 426 2.10 25.77 -13.41
C ASP A 426 3.03 26.31 -12.30
N PHE A 427 4.30 25.91 -12.33
CA PHE A 427 5.34 26.61 -11.60
C PHE A 427 5.50 28.02 -12.19
N ASP A 428 4.71 28.99 -11.74
CA ASP A 428 5.08 30.40 -11.93
C ASP A 428 6.45 30.59 -11.27
N GLY A 429 7.44 30.92 -12.09
CA GLY A 429 8.83 30.98 -11.70
C GLY A 429 9.05 31.72 -10.38
N CYS A 430 9.94 31.17 -9.55
CA CYS A 430 10.71 31.93 -8.56
C CYS A 430 9.90 32.71 -7.48
N GLN A 431 9.27 31.99 -6.55
CA GLN A 431 9.29 32.43 -5.14
C GLN A 431 9.89 31.38 -4.21
N ILE A 432 9.72 30.09 -4.50
CA ILE A 432 10.30 29.03 -3.66
C ILE A 432 11.79 28.85 -3.94
N ILE A 433 12.26 28.98 -5.19
CA ILE A 433 13.70 28.97 -5.49
C ILE A 433 14.41 30.13 -4.78
N ILE A 434 13.80 31.31 -4.65
CA ILE A 434 14.44 32.41 -3.91
C ILE A 434 14.59 32.01 -2.43
N ILE A 435 13.57 31.45 -1.79
CA ILE A 435 13.66 31.00 -0.39
C ILE A 435 14.63 29.81 -0.24
N CYS A 436 14.66 28.87 -1.19
CA CYS A 436 15.58 27.73 -1.20
C CYS A 436 17.03 28.13 -1.49
N CYS A 437 17.28 29.12 -2.35
CA CYS A 437 18.62 29.67 -2.61
C CYS A 437 19.17 30.40 -1.38
N PHE A 438 18.31 30.99 -0.54
CA PHE A 438 18.73 31.60 0.72
C PHE A 438 18.88 30.61 1.89
N THR A 439 18.28 29.42 1.82
CA THR A 439 18.27 28.45 2.95
C THR A 439 18.96 27.12 2.68
N GLY A 440 19.45 26.86 1.46
CA GLY A 440 20.24 25.67 1.13
C GLY A 440 19.46 24.34 1.14
N ASN A 441 18.14 24.36 1.33
CA ASN A 441 17.30 23.17 1.33
C ASN A 441 16.61 23.00 -0.03
N PHE A 442 17.12 22.06 -0.82
CA PHE A 442 16.53 21.58 -2.08
C PHE A 442 15.37 20.60 -1.79
N ILE A 443 14.33 21.06 -1.10
CA ILE A 443 13.05 20.34 -1.11
C ILE A 443 12.15 21.17 -2.00
N ALA A 444 11.89 20.68 -3.21
CA ALA A 444 10.84 21.23 -4.04
C ALA A 444 9.53 21.13 -3.24
N HIS A 445 9.18 22.20 -2.52
CA HIS A 445 7.88 22.41 -1.92
C HIS A 445 6.90 22.64 -3.07
N SER A 446 6.66 21.64 -3.92
CA SER A 446 5.55 21.68 -4.85
C SER A 446 4.30 21.79 -3.99
N SER A 447 3.71 22.98 -3.96
CA SER A 447 2.53 23.23 -3.17
C SER A 447 1.42 22.32 -3.70
N PHE A 448 0.60 21.78 -2.79
CA PHE A 448 -0.67 21.17 -3.16
C PHE A 448 -1.39 22.12 -4.15
N ASN A 449 -1.95 21.57 -5.23
CA ASN A 449 -2.54 22.31 -6.36
C ASN A 449 -1.58 22.87 -7.45
N GLN A 450 -0.30 22.48 -7.47
CA GLN A 450 0.58 22.69 -8.62
C GLN A 450 0.74 21.40 -9.41
N PHE A 451 0.75 21.48 -10.74
CA PHE A 451 1.07 20.35 -11.60
C PHE A 451 2.24 20.68 -12.52
N ALA A 452 3.01 19.66 -12.88
CA ALA A 452 4.02 19.73 -13.93
C ALA A 452 3.68 18.61 -14.94
N ILE A 453 2.91 18.99 -15.97
CA ILE A 453 2.34 18.07 -16.96
C ILE A 453 1.45 17.00 -16.28
N PRO A 454 0.23 17.35 -15.81
CA PRO A 454 -0.77 16.33 -15.49
C PRO A 454 -1.02 15.53 -16.76
N HIS A 455 -0.59 14.28 -16.80
CA HIS A 455 -0.42 13.51 -18.05
C HIS A 455 -1.48 12.43 -18.23
N ASP A 456 -2.11 11.97 -17.15
CA ASP A 456 -3.24 11.06 -17.18
C ASP A 456 -4.14 11.33 -15.97
N ILE A 457 -5.41 10.98 -16.08
CA ILE A 457 -6.40 11.15 -15.04
C ILE A 457 -7.36 9.95 -15.03
N THR A 458 -7.67 9.48 -13.83
CA THR A 458 -8.62 8.38 -13.59
C THR A 458 -9.42 8.69 -12.33
N SER A 459 -10.49 7.96 -12.11
CA SER A 459 -11.37 8.08 -10.95
C SER A 459 -11.57 6.72 -10.31
N ASN A 460 -11.90 6.69 -9.02
CA ASN A 460 -12.44 5.48 -8.42
C ASN A 460 -13.85 5.16 -8.95
N GLU A 461 -14.37 3.97 -8.64
CA GLU A 461 -15.61 3.46 -9.25
C GLU A 461 -16.85 4.29 -8.91
N ASP A 462 -16.90 4.93 -7.74
CA ASP A 462 -18.00 5.83 -7.35
C ASP A 462 -17.79 7.28 -7.81
N GLY A 463 -16.63 7.60 -8.40
CA GLY A 463 -16.25 8.95 -8.83
C GLY A 463 -15.98 9.94 -7.70
N SER A 464 -15.90 9.51 -6.43
CA SER A 464 -15.66 10.41 -5.29
C SER A 464 -14.22 10.91 -5.17
N SER A 465 -13.28 10.25 -5.85
CA SER A 465 -11.86 10.59 -5.87
C SER A 465 -11.28 10.48 -7.28
N LEU A 466 -10.49 11.49 -7.66
CA LEU A 466 -9.73 11.59 -8.90
C LEU A 466 -8.24 11.37 -8.59
N TYR A 467 -7.56 10.61 -9.44
CA TYR A 467 -6.13 10.34 -9.38
C TYR A 467 -5.48 10.89 -10.63
N ILE A 468 -4.57 11.84 -10.46
CA ILE A 468 -3.91 12.57 -11.54
C ILE A 468 -2.43 12.20 -11.55
N ALA A 469 -1.96 11.62 -12.65
CA ALA A 469 -0.53 11.39 -12.89
C ALA A 469 0.13 12.74 -13.19
N ASP A 470 0.86 13.27 -12.21
CA ASP A 470 1.59 14.53 -12.30
C ASP A 470 3.02 14.22 -12.72
N ARG A 471 3.23 14.23 -14.04
CA ARG A 471 4.30 13.49 -14.68
C ARG A 471 5.68 13.95 -14.23
N GLU A 472 6.00 15.22 -14.41
CA GLU A 472 7.34 15.74 -14.15
C GLU A 472 7.60 15.97 -12.64
N ASN A 473 6.55 15.95 -11.82
CA ASN A 473 6.68 15.93 -10.36
C ASN A 473 6.80 14.50 -9.78
N ALA A 474 6.90 13.46 -10.63
CA ALA A 474 7.05 12.06 -10.22
C ALA A 474 6.02 11.59 -9.18
N ARG A 475 4.75 12.00 -9.33
CA ARG A 475 3.72 11.71 -8.32
C ARG A 475 2.35 11.49 -8.93
N ILE A 476 1.46 10.92 -8.13
CA ILE A 476 0.02 10.88 -8.42
C ILE A 476 -0.68 11.72 -7.35
N GLN A 477 -1.40 12.76 -7.74
CA GLN A 477 -2.18 13.55 -6.79
C GLN A 477 -3.64 13.09 -6.74
N ILE A 478 -4.24 13.15 -5.56
CA ILE A 478 -5.59 12.67 -5.29
C ILE A 478 -6.48 13.84 -4.90
N TYR A 479 -7.59 14.02 -5.61
CA TYR A 479 -8.52 15.12 -5.44
C TYR A 479 -9.95 14.63 -5.34
N ARG A 480 -10.82 15.37 -4.64
CA ARG A 480 -12.25 15.26 -4.83
C ARG A 480 -12.67 15.91 -6.16
N PRO A 481 -13.80 15.51 -6.77
CA PRO A 481 -14.38 16.14 -7.96
C PRO A 481 -14.61 17.65 -7.89
N ASN A 482 -14.61 18.24 -6.68
CA ASN A 482 -14.74 19.69 -6.47
C ASN A 482 -13.38 20.43 -6.42
N GLY A 483 -12.26 19.76 -6.73
CA GLY A 483 -10.91 20.33 -6.69
C GLY A 483 -10.26 20.34 -5.31
N GLN A 484 -10.87 19.74 -4.28
CA GLN A 484 -10.25 19.63 -2.96
C GLN A 484 -9.18 18.55 -2.93
N PHE A 485 -7.94 18.91 -2.60
CA PHE A 485 -6.83 17.98 -2.40
C PHE A 485 -7.08 17.02 -1.22
N ILE A 486 -6.85 15.72 -1.45
CA ILE A 486 -6.95 14.65 -0.46
C ILE A 486 -5.55 14.18 -0.03
N GLY A 487 -4.66 13.95 -0.99
CA GLY A 487 -3.35 13.36 -0.74
C GLY A 487 -2.57 13.14 -2.03
N SER A 488 -1.39 12.52 -1.94
CA SER A 488 -0.56 12.23 -3.11
C SER A 488 0.35 11.03 -2.90
N LEU A 489 0.44 10.16 -3.92
CA LEU A 489 1.47 9.14 -4.03
C LEU A 489 2.73 9.78 -4.60
N THR A 490 3.71 9.99 -3.73
CA THR A 490 5.01 10.56 -4.09
C THR A 490 6.08 9.49 -3.96
N ASN A 491 7.16 9.67 -4.71
CA ASN A 491 8.35 8.88 -4.53
C ASN A 491 8.99 9.23 -3.16
N PRO A 492 9.50 8.25 -2.38
CA PRO A 492 10.23 8.50 -1.14
C PRO A 492 11.33 9.57 -1.29
N SER A 493 11.46 10.45 -0.29
CA SER A 493 12.56 11.41 -0.22
C SER A 493 13.91 10.69 -0.26
N ASN A 494 14.88 11.21 -1.04
CA ASN A 494 16.18 10.58 -1.33
C ASN A 494 16.17 9.27 -2.14
N ARG A 495 15.03 8.87 -2.74
CA ARG A 495 15.00 7.77 -3.71
C ARG A 495 14.37 8.23 -5.01
N THR A 496 14.93 7.78 -6.13
CA THR A 496 14.35 7.94 -7.47
C THR A 496 13.84 6.57 -7.93
N LEU A 497 12.87 5.96 -7.23
CA LEU A 497 12.23 4.75 -7.75
C LEU A 497 11.72 5.02 -9.17
N PHE A 498 11.26 6.25 -9.39
CA PHE A 498 10.90 6.79 -10.69
C PHE A 498 11.05 8.32 -10.68
N LEU A 499 11.43 8.89 -11.83
CA LEU A 499 11.58 10.33 -12.01
C LEU A 499 10.33 10.98 -12.61
N ASN A 500 9.49 10.19 -13.27
CA ASN A 500 8.26 10.64 -13.90
C ASN A 500 7.13 9.64 -13.68
N VAL A 501 5.87 10.04 -13.89
CA VAL A 501 4.71 9.14 -13.97
C VAL A 501 3.92 9.44 -15.25
N TYR A 502 3.84 8.47 -16.18
CA TYR A 502 3.18 8.68 -17.47
C TYR A 502 1.68 8.41 -17.42
N SER A 503 1.26 7.38 -16.70
CA SER A 503 -0.14 6.99 -16.64
C SER A 503 -0.44 6.30 -15.32
N ALA A 504 -1.67 6.46 -14.86
CA ALA A 504 -2.18 5.85 -13.65
C ALA A 504 -3.63 5.40 -13.87
N HIS A 505 -3.98 4.23 -13.38
CA HIS A 505 -5.34 3.71 -13.43
C HIS A 505 -5.74 3.14 -12.08
N TYR A 506 -6.83 3.67 -11.52
CA TYR A 506 -7.41 3.14 -10.31
C TYR A 506 -8.28 1.94 -10.67
N HIS A 507 -8.21 0.87 -9.88
CA HIS A 507 -9.16 -0.24 -9.96
C HIS A 507 -9.20 -0.99 -8.62
N ASN A 508 -10.40 -1.16 -8.05
CA ASN A 508 -10.67 -1.98 -6.87
C ASN A 508 -9.74 -1.70 -5.66
N GLY A 509 -9.59 -0.42 -5.29
CA GLY A 509 -8.76 -0.01 -4.15
C GLY A 509 -7.25 0.00 -4.42
N ALA A 510 -6.82 -0.34 -5.63
CA ALA A 510 -5.44 -0.27 -6.06
C ALA A 510 -5.22 0.80 -7.15
N ILE A 511 -4.02 1.39 -7.17
CA ILE A 511 -3.56 2.33 -8.19
C ILE A 511 -2.39 1.69 -8.95
N TYR A 512 -2.59 1.47 -10.24
CA TYR A 512 -1.60 0.91 -11.15
C TYR A 512 -0.96 2.04 -11.94
N PHE A 513 0.36 2.13 -12.01
CA PHE A 513 0.98 3.26 -12.67
C PHE A 513 2.28 2.94 -13.40
N ILE A 514 2.48 3.65 -14.50
CA ILE A 514 3.66 3.58 -15.36
C ILE A 514 4.64 4.68 -14.92
N PRO A 515 5.78 4.32 -14.32
CA PRO A 515 6.85 5.26 -14.07
C PRO A 515 7.62 5.60 -15.35
N GLY A 516 8.30 6.74 -15.36
CA GLY A 516 9.37 7.00 -16.32
C GLY A 516 10.70 6.40 -15.92
N LYS A 517 11.58 6.24 -16.92
CA LYS A 517 12.93 5.70 -16.76
C LYS A 517 13.70 6.54 -15.73
N SER A 518 14.37 5.87 -14.80
CA SER A 518 15.34 6.51 -13.92
C SER A 518 16.64 6.77 -14.67
N ASP A 519 17.25 7.95 -14.51
CA ASP A 519 18.58 8.26 -15.07
C ASP A 519 19.71 7.43 -14.44
N TYR A 520 19.43 6.69 -13.36
CA TYR A 520 20.35 5.68 -12.87
C TYR A 520 20.52 4.58 -13.92
N GLN A 521 21.65 4.66 -14.64
CA GLN A 521 22.03 3.75 -15.71
C GLN A 521 21.87 2.30 -15.24
N ASN A 522 20.99 1.55 -15.93
CA ASN A 522 20.68 0.11 -15.76
C ASN A 522 19.50 -0.31 -14.87
N VAL A 523 18.62 0.59 -14.41
CA VAL A 523 17.34 0.12 -13.83
C VAL A 523 16.31 -0.10 -14.94
N GLU A 524 15.92 -1.35 -15.16
CA GLU A 524 14.82 -1.69 -16.07
C GLU A 524 13.48 -1.11 -15.57
N MET A 525 12.66 -0.62 -16.48
CA MET A 525 11.32 -0.11 -16.15
C MET A 525 10.44 -1.21 -15.56
N GLN A 526 9.60 -0.83 -14.60
CA GLN A 526 8.67 -1.69 -13.89
C GLN A 526 7.32 -0.97 -13.79
N ILE A 527 6.23 -1.71 -13.78
CA ILE A 527 4.92 -1.16 -13.42
C ILE A 527 4.75 -1.32 -11.93
N PHE A 528 4.29 -0.27 -11.27
CA PHE A 528 4.05 -0.28 -9.84
C PHE A 528 2.56 -0.35 -9.55
N VAL A 529 2.22 -1.06 -8.48
CA VAL A 529 0.86 -1.13 -7.96
C VAL A 529 0.89 -0.73 -6.50
N GLY A 530 0.08 0.27 -6.15
CA GLY A 530 -0.06 0.74 -4.79
C GLY A 530 -1.48 0.59 -4.26
N HIS A 531 -1.63 0.59 -2.95
CA HIS A 531 -2.93 0.68 -2.31
C HIS A 531 -3.40 2.13 -2.32
N ALA A 532 -4.64 2.37 -2.77
CA ALA A 532 -5.16 3.72 -2.97
C ALA A 532 -5.29 4.50 -1.65
N ASP A 533 -5.83 3.90 -0.58
CA ASP A 533 -6.03 4.60 0.70
C ASP A 533 -4.73 4.87 1.46
N SER A 534 -3.83 3.89 1.52
CA SER A 534 -2.56 4.05 2.24
C SER A 534 -1.49 4.76 1.42
N VAL A 535 -1.70 4.87 0.11
CA VAL A 535 -0.83 5.58 -0.82
C VAL A 535 0.59 5.00 -0.75
N ARG A 536 0.68 3.66 -0.81
CA ARG A 536 1.95 2.90 -0.74
C ARG A 536 2.04 1.89 -1.86
N VAL A 537 3.22 1.79 -2.47
CA VAL A 537 3.55 0.71 -3.41
C VAL A 537 3.52 -0.61 -2.65
N GLN A 538 2.73 -1.57 -3.15
CA GLN A 538 2.63 -2.92 -2.61
C GLN A 538 3.54 -3.87 -3.37
N PHE A 539 3.54 -3.78 -4.70
CA PHE A 539 4.39 -4.61 -5.55
C PHE A 539 4.69 -3.93 -6.89
N ALA A 540 5.65 -4.47 -7.63
CA ALA A 540 5.94 -4.09 -8.99
C ALA A 540 6.08 -5.31 -9.90
N PHE A 541 5.90 -5.13 -11.21
CA PHE A 541 6.07 -6.21 -12.18
C PHE A 541 6.65 -5.70 -13.50
N LYS A 542 7.24 -6.61 -14.26
CA LYS A 542 7.80 -6.33 -15.58
C LYS A 542 7.74 -7.60 -16.45
N PRO A 543 7.82 -7.47 -17.79
CA PRO A 543 8.00 -8.63 -18.64
C PRO A 543 9.34 -9.31 -18.34
N THR A 544 9.37 -10.62 -18.57
CA THR A 544 10.47 -11.54 -18.25
C THR A 544 11.43 -11.64 -19.42
N ASN A 545 10.88 -11.73 -20.64
CA ASN A 545 11.65 -12.06 -21.85
C ASN A 545 11.98 -10.84 -22.73
N TYR A 546 11.54 -9.65 -22.34
CA TYR A 546 11.81 -8.41 -23.06
C TYR A 546 11.63 -7.21 -22.13
N SER A 547 12.26 -6.09 -22.46
CA SER A 547 12.05 -4.83 -21.75
C SER A 547 10.86 -4.07 -22.31
N PHE A 548 10.22 -3.28 -21.45
CA PHE A 548 9.27 -2.25 -21.89
C PHE A 548 9.94 -1.29 -22.89
N ASN A 549 9.17 -0.83 -23.87
CA ASN A 549 9.59 0.07 -24.93
C ASN A 549 8.70 1.32 -24.96
N ARG A 550 9.02 2.31 -24.10
CA ARG A 550 8.24 3.54 -23.92
C ARG A 550 6.76 3.25 -23.58
N PRO A 551 6.48 2.57 -22.45
CA PRO A 551 5.13 2.37 -21.96
C PRO A 551 4.52 3.73 -21.59
N HIS A 552 3.26 3.93 -21.97
CA HIS A 552 2.67 5.27 -21.94
C HIS A 552 1.28 5.31 -21.33
N ILE A 553 0.46 4.29 -21.55
CA ILE A 553 -0.91 4.22 -21.04
C ILE A 553 -1.18 2.84 -20.41
N ILE A 554 -1.79 2.80 -19.24
CA ILE A 554 -2.20 1.57 -18.54
C ILE A 554 -3.70 1.58 -18.27
N ARG A 555 -4.39 0.46 -18.51
CA ARG A 555 -5.79 0.27 -18.12
C ARG A 555 -6.05 -1.17 -17.68
N ILE A 556 -6.91 -1.33 -16.68
CA ILE A 556 -7.27 -2.63 -16.11
C ILE A 556 -8.65 -3.01 -16.63
N SER A 557 -8.82 -4.26 -17.05
CA SER A 557 -10.11 -4.74 -17.56
C SER A 557 -11.19 -4.69 -16.48
N PRO A 558 -12.47 -4.44 -16.83
CA PRO A 558 -13.55 -4.34 -15.84
C PRO A 558 -13.73 -5.58 -14.96
N ASP A 559 -13.27 -6.75 -15.41
CA ASP A 559 -13.30 -8.01 -14.68
C ASP A 559 -12.04 -8.27 -13.81
N GLU A 560 -11.12 -7.30 -13.74
CA GLU A 560 -9.83 -7.36 -13.04
C GLU A 560 -8.88 -8.48 -13.52
N GLN A 561 -9.17 -9.12 -14.67
CA GLN A 561 -8.38 -10.28 -15.11
C GLN A 561 -7.15 -9.90 -15.93
N PHE A 562 -7.18 -8.74 -16.57
CA PHE A 562 -6.12 -8.28 -17.45
C PHE A 562 -5.70 -6.84 -17.16
N ILE A 563 -4.40 -6.63 -17.26
CA ILE A 563 -3.78 -5.30 -17.25
C ILE A 563 -3.24 -5.06 -18.65
N TYR A 564 -3.73 -4.03 -19.33
CA TYR A 564 -3.27 -3.65 -20.66
C TYR A 564 -2.35 -2.44 -20.59
N ILE A 565 -1.26 -2.51 -21.33
CA ILE A 565 -0.27 -1.45 -21.44
C ILE A 565 -0.09 -1.12 -22.92
N GLY A 566 -0.29 0.15 -23.26
CA GLY A 566 -0.01 0.71 -24.56
C GLY A 566 1.37 1.35 -24.56
N GLU A 567 2.18 0.96 -25.53
CA GLU A 567 3.52 1.51 -25.74
C GLU A 567 3.55 2.35 -27.01
N LEU A 568 4.25 3.49 -26.94
CA LEU A 568 4.51 4.33 -28.12
C LEU A 568 5.46 3.61 -29.10
N GLY A 569 6.41 2.87 -28.55
CA GLY A 569 7.47 2.23 -29.30
C GLY A 569 8.49 3.21 -29.90
N GLU A 570 9.33 2.67 -30.79
CA GLU A 570 10.39 3.42 -31.49
C GLU A 570 10.31 3.21 -33.01
N LYS A 571 11.20 2.40 -33.58
CA LYS A 571 11.29 2.16 -35.03
C LYS A 571 10.19 1.23 -35.54
N ASN A 572 9.71 0.30 -34.70
CA ASN A 572 8.82 -0.80 -35.11
C ASN A 572 7.32 -0.51 -34.90
N GLY A 573 6.94 0.72 -34.56
CA GLY A 573 5.57 1.06 -34.16
C GLY A 573 5.29 0.76 -32.69
N GLY A 574 4.05 0.98 -32.27
CA GLY A 574 3.61 0.76 -30.89
C GLY A 574 3.40 -0.72 -30.57
N ARG A 575 3.26 -1.01 -29.28
CA ARG A 575 2.99 -2.37 -28.78
C ARG A 575 1.84 -2.36 -27.81
N LEU A 576 0.94 -3.32 -27.96
CA LEU A 576 -0.08 -3.62 -26.96
C LEU A 576 0.39 -4.82 -26.15
N LEU A 577 0.59 -4.61 -24.86
CA LEU A 577 0.92 -5.65 -23.89
C LEU A 577 -0.30 -5.96 -23.04
N GLN A 578 -0.51 -7.23 -22.76
CA GLN A 578 -1.51 -7.73 -21.83
C GLN A 578 -0.79 -8.55 -20.76
N PHE A 579 -1.07 -8.25 -19.51
CA PHE A 579 -0.68 -9.06 -18.35
C PHE A 579 -1.93 -9.68 -17.76
N VAL A 580 -1.80 -10.87 -17.18
CA VAL A 580 -2.89 -11.61 -16.56
C VAL A 580 -2.72 -11.52 -15.05
N TYR A 581 -3.72 -10.98 -14.39
CA TYR A 581 -3.75 -10.88 -12.94
C TYR A 581 -4.20 -12.23 -12.36
N LYS A 582 -3.39 -12.80 -11.46
CA LYS A 582 -3.67 -14.06 -10.78
C LYS A 582 -3.99 -13.76 -9.33
N THR A 583 -5.26 -13.87 -8.95
CA THR A 583 -5.70 -13.66 -7.57
C THR A 583 -6.48 -14.85 -7.02
N ALA A 584 -6.51 -14.85 -5.68
CA ALA A 584 -7.45 -15.58 -4.86
C ALA A 584 -8.92 -15.28 -5.18
N ILE A 585 -9.21 -14.00 -5.37
CA ILE A 585 -10.55 -13.45 -5.47
C ILE A 585 -10.93 -13.42 -6.95
N SER A 586 -11.33 -14.57 -7.51
CA SER A 586 -12.18 -14.56 -8.70
C SER A 586 -13.62 -14.77 -8.24
N GLN A 587 -14.44 -13.75 -8.43
CA GLN A 587 -15.90 -13.78 -8.34
C GLN A 587 -16.46 -14.03 -6.93
N SER A 588 -16.59 -12.96 -6.13
CA SER A 588 -17.95 -12.74 -5.66
C SER A 588 -18.73 -12.37 -6.92
N THR A 589 -19.62 -13.25 -7.37
CA THR A 589 -20.68 -12.81 -8.26
C THR A 589 -21.26 -11.55 -7.61
N THR A 590 -21.14 -10.42 -8.31
CA THR A 590 -21.95 -9.26 -8.02
C THR A 590 -23.38 -9.77 -7.98
N LYS A 591 -23.92 -9.96 -6.78
CA LYS A 591 -25.37 -9.97 -6.60
C LYS A 591 -25.79 -8.64 -7.20
N GLN A 592 -26.48 -8.70 -8.35
CA GLN A 592 -27.14 -7.53 -8.90
C GLN A 592 -27.84 -6.81 -7.75
N PRO A 593 -27.68 -5.49 -7.60
CA PRO A 593 -28.36 -4.76 -6.54
C PRO A 593 -29.87 -4.93 -6.75
N THR A 594 -30.49 -5.81 -5.97
CA THR A 594 -31.93 -5.80 -5.80
C THR A 594 -32.26 -4.57 -4.98
N ASP A 595 -32.80 -3.58 -5.67
CA ASP A 595 -33.58 -2.44 -5.19
C ASP A 595 -33.67 -2.29 -3.66
N LEU A 596 -32.85 -1.39 -3.11
CA LEU A 596 -33.13 -0.75 -1.82
C LEU A 596 -33.32 0.77 -2.01
N TYR A 597 -34.13 1.15 -2.99
CA TYR A 597 -34.89 2.39 -2.89
C TYR A 597 -35.98 2.17 -1.84
N ASN A 598 -35.79 2.70 -0.63
CA ASN A 598 -36.84 3.27 0.23
C ASN A 598 -36.30 3.48 1.66
N LEU A 599 -35.55 4.56 1.88
CA LEU A 599 -35.60 5.25 3.17
C LEU A 599 -36.03 6.70 2.92
N ARG A 600 -37.35 6.90 2.94
CA ARG A 600 -37.97 8.22 3.04
C ARG A 600 -37.63 8.81 4.40
N THR A 601 -36.77 9.82 4.42
CA THR A 601 -36.59 10.69 5.59
C THR A 601 -37.80 11.63 5.69
N THR A 602 -38.59 11.46 6.74
CA THR A 602 -39.67 12.36 7.12
C THR A 602 -39.11 13.68 7.64
N VAL A 603 -39.42 14.77 6.94
CA VAL A 603 -39.14 16.14 7.34
C VAL A 603 -40.13 16.55 8.42
N GLY A 604 -39.64 16.66 9.66
CA GLY A 604 -40.37 17.23 10.78
C GLY A 604 -40.23 18.75 10.83
N ASN A 605 -41.29 19.44 10.45
CA ASN A 605 -41.50 20.87 10.69
C ASN A 605 -41.72 21.15 12.19
N ASN A 606 -40.97 22.10 12.76
CA ASN A 606 -41.41 22.92 13.90
C ASN A 606 -40.68 24.27 13.81
N ARG A 607 -41.40 25.31 13.37
CA ARG A 607 -42.11 26.33 14.17
C ARG A 607 -41.18 27.38 14.81
N ASN A 608 -41.21 28.55 14.18
CA ASN A 608 -41.38 29.91 14.74
C ASN A 608 -41.23 30.07 16.26
N VAL A 609 -40.50 31.08 16.72
CA VAL A 609 -41.03 32.39 17.13
C VAL A 609 -39.89 33.39 17.28
N ALA A 610 -40.25 34.64 17.01
CA ALA A 610 -39.46 35.84 16.86
C ALA A 610 -39.06 36.53 18.19
N THR A 611 -38.22 37.56 17.99
CA THR A 611 -38.09 38.81 18.78
C THR A 611 -37.55 38.72 20.19
N TRP A 612 -36.23 38.94 20.34
CA TRP A 612 -35.64 39.89 21.31
C TRP A 612 -34.37 40.51 20.68
N ALA A 613 -34.57 41.27 19.60
CA ALA A 613 -33.52 42.08 18.98
C ALA A 613 -33.65 43.50 19.53
N ASN A 614 -32.75 43.89 20.44
CA ASN A 614 -32.17 45.24 20.55
C ASN A 614 -31.27 45.47 21.77
N PHE A 615 -31.03 44.46 22.63
CA PHE A 615 -29.97 44.56 23.66
C PHE A 615 -28.73 43.69 23.40
N LEU A 616 -28.75 42.82 22.40
CA LEU A 616 -27.63 41.93 22.05
C LEU A 616 -26.55 42.57 21.16
N ILE A 617 -26.84 43.69 20.48
CA ILE A 617 -25.94 44.27 19.47
C ILE A 617 -24.64 44.81 20.10
N PHE A 618 -24.70 45.38 21.31
CA PHE A 618 -23.50 45.85 22.00
C PHE A 618 -22.64 44.73 22.60
N ALA A 619 -23.26 43.63 23.04
CA ALA A 619 -22.54 42.45 23.53
C ALA A 619 -21.86 41.66 22.40
N ILE A 620 -22.47 41.62 21.21
CA ILE A 620 -21.91 40.95 20.03
C ILE A 620 -20.65 41.65 19.52
N LEU A 621 -20.55 42.98 19.61
CA LEU A 621 -19.35 43.71 19.14
C LEU A 621 -18.12 43.47 20.03
N ILE A 622 -18.28 43.44 21.35
CA ILE A 622 -17.16 43.19 22.27
C ILE A 622 -16.71 41.73 22.19
N THR A 623 -17.67 40.80 22.05
CA THR A 623 -17.35 39.38 21.88
C THR A 623 -16.72 39.08 20.50
N SER A 624 -17.11 39.78 19.43
CA SER A 624 -16.51 39.54 18.10
C SER A 624 -15.04 39.97 18.02
N VAL A 625 -14.66 41.07 18.69
CA VAL A 625 -13.26 41.51 18.76
C VAL A 625 -12.44 40.52 19.59
N PHE A 626 -12.97 40.05 20.72
CA PHE A 626 -12.30 39.07 21.56
C PHE A 626 -12.14 37.71 20.85
N PHE A 627 -13.18 37.23 20.18
CA PHE A 627 -13.12 36.00 19.37
C PHE A 627 -12.23 36.16 18.15
N SER A 628 -12.15 37.34 17.52
CA SER A 628 -11.23 37.57 16.39
C SER A 628 -9.77 37.55 16.85
N LEU A 629 -9.44 38.16 17.99
CA LEU A 629 -8.11 38.07 18.58
C LEU A 629 -7.78 36.63 19.00
N LEU A 630 -8.71 35.92 19.62
CA LEU A 630 -8.53 34.52 19.99
C LEU A 630 -8.36 33.65 18.74
N PHE A 631 -9.12 33.90 17.67
CA PHE A 631 -9.02 33.20 16.40
C PHE A 631 -7.70 33.50 15.67
N CYS A 632 -7.18 34.74 15.76
CA CYS A 632 -5.85 35.10 15.25
C CYS A 632 -4.73 34.41 16.03
N VAL A 633 -4.83 34.31 17.36
CA VAL A 633 -3.85 33.59 18.20
C VAL A 633 -3.95 32.08 17.96
N PHE A 634 -5.16 31.53 17.81
CA PHE A 634 -5.38 30.13 17.44
C PHE A 634 -4.89 29.84 16.03
N ARG A 635 -5.06 30.77 15.07
CA ARG A 635 -4.45 30.65 13.74
C ARG A 635 -2.93 30.68 13.84
N LYS A 636 -2.30 31.58 14.60
CA LYS A 636 -0.84 31.58 14.79
C LYS A 636 -0.33 30.29 15.46
N LYS A 637 -1.00 29.79 16.50
CA LYS A 637 -0.62 28.50 17.14
C LYS A 637 -0.89 27.28 16.25
N LYS A 638 -1.94 27.29 15.43
CA LYS A 638 -2.23 26.22 14.46
C LYS A 638 -1.32 26.28 13.23
N PHE A 639 -0.83 27.47 12.87
CA PHE A 639 0.18 27.67 11.82
C PHE A 639 1.56 27.16 12.27
N ILE A 640 1.91 27.34 13.55
CA ILE A 640 3.20 26.84 14.09
C ILE A 640 3.18 25.32 14.35
N ARG A 641 2.01 24.70 14.60
CA ARG A 641 1.92 23.23 14.84
C ARG A 641 1.68 22.36 13.61
N ARG A 642 1.56 22.92 12.41
CA ARG A 642 1.40 22.13 11.17
C ARG A 642 2.31 22.62 10.07
N MET A 643 3.61 22.36 10.21
CA MET A 643 4.49 22.37 9.05
C MET A 643 5.69 21.45 9.26
N HIS A 644 5.42 20.18 9.54
CA HIS A 644 6.33 19.12 9.11
C HIS A 644 5.61 18.34 8.01
N GLN A 645 5.94 18.63 6.75
CA GLN A 645 5.68 17.72 5.65
C GLN A 645 6.54 16.48 5.90
N GLN A 646 5.94 15.42 6.43
CA GLN A 646 6.58 14.11 6.50
C GLN A 646 6.27 13.37 5.21
N SER A 647 7.28 13.21 4.35
CA SER A 647 7.24 12.24 3.27
C SER A 647 7.07 10.84 3.88
N VAL A 648 6.15 10.04 3.34
CA VAL A 648 5.59 8.83 3.98
C VAL A 648 6.62 7.69 4.17
N LEU A 649 7.85 7.86 3.69
CA LEU A 649 8.90 6.85 3.77
C LEU A 649 10.26 7.42 4.21
N ASP A 650 10.28 8.37 5.15
CA ASP A 650 11.48 8.61 5.98
C ASP A 650 11.79 7.38 6.87
N ARG A 651 12.19 6.30 6.22
CA ARG A 651 12.98 5.20 6.77
C ARG A 651 13.47 4.27 5.69
N ALA A 652 14.78 4.05 5.71
CA ALA A 652 15.55 3.36 4.70
C ALA A 652 15.11 1.90 4.43
N GLY A 653 15.29 1.47 3.18
CA GLY A 653 15.85 0.14 2.88
C GLY A 653 14.91 -0.89 2.24
N PHE A 654 14.79 -0.91 0.90
CA PHE A 654 14.63 -2.16 0.15
C PHE A 654 15.08 -2.00 -1.32
N ARG A 655 15.75 -3.02 -1.88
CA ARG A 655 16.00 -3.21 -3.31
C ARG A 655 15.70 -4.69 -3.63
N PRO A 656 14.83 -5.01 -4.60
CA PRO A 656 14.52 -6.39 -4.94
C PRO A 656 15.72 -7.06 -5.64
N LEU A 657 16.11 -8.24 -5.18
CA LEU A 657 17.06 -9.10 -5.87
C LEU A 657 16.33 -9.91 -6.96
N ARG A 658 16.91 -9.90 -8.16
CA ARG A 658 16.56 -10.71 -9.31
C ARG A 658 16.81 -12.18 -8.98
N THR A 659 15.78 -13.02 -9.09
CA THR A 659 15.88 -14.46 -8.86
C THR A 659 16.11 -15.20 -10.17
N ASP A 660 17.34 -15.16 -10.67
CA ASP A 660 17.82 -16.15 -11.62
C ASP A 660 19.12 -16.72 -11.02
N ASP A 661 19.03 -17.76 -10.20
CA ASP A 661 20.18 -18.66 -9.98
C ASP A 661 19.85 -19.98 -10.68
N PRO A 662 20.65 -20.40 -11.68
CA PRO A 662 20.48 -21.68 -12.34
C PRO A 662 20.94 -22.83 -11.43
N GLU A 663 20.22 -23.93 -11.57
CA GLU A 663 20.55 -25.25 -11.04
C GLU A 663 21.91 -25.76 -11.58
N SER A 664 22.77 -26.25 -10.67
CA SER A 664 23.72 -27.37 -10.85
C SER A 664 24.44 -27.54 -9.51
N SER A 665 24.17 -28.59 -8.75
CA SER A 665 24.60 -29.99 -8.89
C SER A 665 26.05 -30.22 -8.43
N ASP A 666 26.16 -31.26 -7.59
CA ASP A 666 27.32 -32.11 -7.34
C ASP A 666 28.31 -31.69 -6.24
N ASP A 667 28.07 -32.29 -5.07
CA ASP A 667 28.88 -33.32 -4.44
C ASP A 667 30.35 -33.08 -4.05
N ASP A 668 30.63 -33.68 -2.87
CA ASP A 668 31.89 -34.22 -2.35
C ASP A 668 32.87 -33.34 -1.55
N SER A 669 32.76 -33.55 -0.23
CA SER A 669 33.80 -34.04 0.71
C SER A 669 35.16 -33.34 0.83
N GLU A 670 35.38 -32.89 2.07
CA GLU A 670 36.56 -33.11 2.93
C GLU A 670 37.97 -32.60 2.55
N GLU A 671 38.65 -32.17 3.63
CA GLU A 671 40.10 -32.03 3.87
C GLU A 671 40.83 -30.70 3.56
N ASP A 672 41.45 -30.23 4.66
CA ASP A 672 42.77 -29.63 4.82
C ASP A 672 43.04 -28.12 4.63
N THR A 673 43.02 -27.46 5.79
CA THR A 673 44.11 -26.67 6.43
C THR A 673 45.23 -26.00 5.59
N ILE A 674 45.40 -24.70 5.92
CA ILE A 674 46.64 -23.90 6.02
C ILE A 674 47.38 -23.59 4.71
N ILE A 675 47.26 -22.34 4.23
CA ILE A 675 48.39 -21.38 4.13
C ILE A 675 47.84 -19.95 4.33
N ALA A 676 48.11 -19.37 5.49
CA ALA A 676 48.29 -17.93 5.61
C ALA A 676 49.66 -17.55 5.03
N LEU A 677 49.74 -16.36 4.41
CA LEU A 677 50.92 -15.65 3.89
C LEU A 677 51.14 -15.72 2.37
N ARG A 678 50.63 -14.69 1.68
CA ARG A 678 51.42 -13.84 0.75
C ARG A 678 50.78 -12.45 0.76
N LYS A 679 51.44 -11.51 1.45
CA LYS A 679 52.08 -10.32 0.84
C LYS A 679 51.11 -9.54 -0.07
N GLY A 680 50.65 -8.34 0.26
CA GLY A 680 51.41 -7.23 0.83
C GLY A 680 51.53 -6.13 -0.23
N VAL A 681 50.96 -4.96 0.09
CA VAL A 681 51.47 -3.60 -0.22
C VAL A 681 51.77 -3.24 -1.69
N THR A 682 51.01 -2.25 -2.19
CA THR A 682 51.52 -1.02 -2.87
C THR A 682 50.37 0.01 -2.88
N ASN A 683 50.37 1.02 -2.00
CA ASN A 683 50.97 2.36 -2.13
C ASN A 683 50.33 3.29 -3.18
N ARG A 684 49.74 4.38 -2.65
CA ARG A 684 49.84 5.81 -3.03
C ARG A 684 49.80 6.16 -4.53
N PHE A 685 48.81 6.97 -4.92
CA PHE A 685 48.90 8.44 -4.90
C PHE A 685 47.57 9.06 -4.50
#